data_AF-A0A518BG97-F1
#
_entry.id   AF-A0A518BG97-F1
#
_cell.length_a   1.000
_cell.length_b   1.000
_cell.length_c   1.000
_cell.angle_alpha   90.00
_cell.angle_beta   90.00
_cell.angle_gamma   90.00
#
_symmetry.space_group_name_H-M   'P 1'
#
loop_
_entity.id
_entity.type
_entity.pdbx_description
1 polymer ?
#
loop_
_entity_poly.entity_id
_entity_poly.type
_entity_poly.pdbx_seq_one_letter_code
_entity_poly.pdbx_strand_id
1 'polypeptide(L)'
;MHGAEVLDGLGSAVQLLPDLNGDGRADFAVGAPQPDRFAAGYVEVHSGALGTELFRIDGPAWSGPMGDRFGAALAVLGDLDGDGLPELAVGAPEDDDAGLESGAVSIHSGADGALLQRVAGLQAGERFGAVLASVGDVNGDGLDDLLVAAPGGHLHPGAAPGRVELLSGAWIAQTVAGQPTSGPAALLDVAGPAGFGWAIGPVGDIGGDGSIDLAVGSPGAGAGGEVVLIDGGTGAELARLFSPLAGARLGEALADAGDVAGGREPELLVGAPGHGGLGRVRLVDGGVLVGLSGSVDIDSLAVLRTHDGAFAGERFGSRLASGGDLDADGIVDYVVAACDGALTQGGGRAAAYSGQSGALLFELAGSQSGELAGWSLALGGDVDGDGHGDLVVGLPRAQTWRGAAVVLSGGEATLVSDSHLLALDAGGSVGFELWGGPALAADFYVLVGSLSGTSPGTPIAGVVLPIVVDTYTLYSLAAPPEQSGFIGVLDAAGRGSATIVLPPNTPPALAGATLHYAWLAVDGAPGLPGSHASNPVPLSLSIDSCAVLDPQLDCNTNGQLDACDLLQGLELDCNDNGVPDSCELAAGTAVDADFDGLIDACQSVVFVDGDATGVADGSSWAHAYNDLSQALAAVPEFGQVWVAEGVYRPGPVGSAPETTFSLREHVGLYGGFAGGESSLAQRDSQANPTILDGDLAADDGTLGGTLIENVWSVVTAPASVDRFAVLDGFTVRRGAADESAECDPVVAMFDKCRGAGLYCLGAPTVRDCVFEDHFAAYNGGALYVAADALFVNCTVRRSVALRGGAAYVDIGAAPTFVNCRLVGNQAYEGGALFANGNPGQGPMLVSCVVHGNGAATRAGGLFVTGGQVTLAGCTVTHNSCLGPLAGVGGDFGGTWQIDGSILWGNVGLFGSSNLGGEGAQLDGSGVTIARSCVEGWSGALGGTGNIGTDPLLADPDGVDGVLGTADDDVSLLAGSPCIDAGDGPVLGLDWHDLDLDGIILESMPFDAAGNARFVDAPSAPNSGLPLLGKVPDMGALERQN
;
A
#
# COMPACT_ATOMS: atom_id res chain seq x y z
N MET A 1 -13.99 -12.16 5.34
CA MET A 1 -13.67 -11.25 4.21
C MET A 1 -12.20 -10.92 4.25
N HIS A 2 -11.60 -10.73 3.07
CA HIS A 2 -10.26 -10.17 2.92
C HIS A 2 -10.39 -8.76 2.35
N GLY A 3 -9.40 -7.93 2.68
CA GLY A 3 -9.17 -6.64 2.08
C GLY A 3 -9.15 -6.72 0.56
N ALA A 4 -9.67 -5.67 -0.08
CA ALA A 4 -9.49 -5.49 -1.50
C ALA A 4 -7.98 -5.42 -1.78
N GLU A 5 -7.27 -4.50 -1.12
CA GLU A 5 -5.89 -4.12 -1.44
C GLU A 5 -4.85 -4.66 -0.44
N VAL A 6 -3.58 -4.66 -0.85
CA VAL A 6 -2.45 -5.07 -0.01
C VAL A 6 -2.09 -3.88 0.90
N LEU A 7 -2.02 -4.12 2.21
CA LEU A 7 -1.85 -3.11 3.26
C LEU A 7 -3.05 -2.18 3.51
N ASP A 8 -4.22 -2.42 2.89
CA ASP A 8 -5.46 -1.63 3.10
C ASP A 8 -5.85 -1.44 4.58
N GLY A 9 -5.41 -2.37 5.41
CA GLY A 9 -5.66 -2.40 6.82
C GLY A 9 -7.10 -2.78 7.15
N LEU A 10 -7.84 -3.42 6.23
CA LEU A 10 -9.20 -3.90 6.48
C LEU A 10 -9.22 -4.77 7.76
N GLY A 11 -10.11 -4.45 8.69
CA GLY A 11 -10.12 -5.05 10.02
C GLY A 11 -9.13 -4.39 10.99
N SER A 12 -8.72 -3.14 10.73
CA SER A 12 -8.08 -2.29 11.74
C SER A 12 -9.07 -1.89 12.83
N ALA A 13 -10.33 -1.73 12.46
CA ALA A 13 -11.49 -1.65 13.33
C ALA A 13 -12.57 -2.62 12.80
N VAL A 14 -13.32 -3.23 13.70
CA VAL A 14 -14.52 -4.03 13.40
C VAL A 14 -15.60 -3.64 14.41
N GLN A 15 -16.85 -3.59 13.97
CA GLN A 15 -17.97 -3.22 14.81
C GLN A 15 -19.22 -4.00 14.38
N LEU A 16 -19.90 -4.63 15.34
CA LEU A 16 -21.20 -5.26 15.08
C LEU A 16 -22.30 -4.21 15.08
N LEU A 17 -23.30 -4.42 14.22
CA LEU A 17 -24.44 -3.55 13.99
C LEU A 17 -25.73 -4.36 14.26
N PRO A 18 -26.84 -3.70 14.63
CA PRO A 18 -28.16 -4.29 14.51
C PRO A 18 -28.48 -4.73 13.07
N ASP A 19 -29.57 -5.47 12.90
CA ASP A 19 -30.13 -5.83 11.59
C ASP A 19 -30.56 -4.57 10.81
N LEU A 20 -29.72 -4.10 9.89
CA LEU A 20 -29.97 -2.89 9.09
C LEU A 20 -30.84 -3.19 7.87
N ASN A 21 -30.71 -4.41 7.32
CA ASN A 21 -31.39 -4.78 6.08
C ASN A 21 -32.78 -5.43 6.29
N GLY A 22 -33.10 -5.86 7.52
CA GLY A 22 -34.36 -6.48 7.92
C GLY A 22 -34.45 -7.99 7.68
N ASP A 23 -33.33 -8.70 7.51
CA ASP A 23 -33.29 -10.16 7.28
C ASP A 23 -33.36 -11.00 8.57
N GLY A 24 -33.27 -10.35 9.74
CA GLY A 24 -33.40 -10.92 11.07
C GLY A 24 -32.08 -11.21 11.78
N ARG A 25 -30.94 -10.72 11.27
CA ARG A 25 -29.59 -11.10 11.69
C ARG A 25 -28.73 -9.84 11.90
N ALA A 26 -27.73 -9.93 12.79
CA ALA A 26 -26.87 -8.78 13.07
C ALA A 26 -25.88 -8.52 11.92
N ASP A 27 -25.76 -7.27 11.50
CA ASP A 27 -24.82 -6.83 10.45
C ASP A 27 -23.48 -6.40 11.07
N PHE A 28 -22.49 -6.03 10.26
CA PHE A 28 -21.20 -5.55 10.78
C PHE A 28 -20.50 -4.56 9.84
N ALA A 29 -19.73 -3.65 10.44
CA ALA A 29 -18.83 -2.70 9.78
C ALA A 29 -17.37 -3.10 9.97
N VAL A 30 -16.55 -2.86 8.94
CA VAL A 30 -15.11 -3.15 8.91
C VAL A 30 -14.36 -1.94 8.36
N GLY A 31 -13.41 -1.41 9.14
CA GLY A 31 -12.61 -0.25 8.75
C GLY A 31 -11.29 -0.64 8.06
N ALA A 32 -10.98 0.04 6.96
CA ALA A 32 -9.73 -0.01 6.19
C ALA A 32 -9.07 1.38 6.13
N PRO A 33 -8.31 1.76 7.17
CA PRO A 33 -7.74 3.11 7.30
C PRO A 33 -6.44 3.32 6.51
N GLN A 34 -5.97 2.36 5.71
CA GLN A 34 -4.74 2.52 4.92
C GLN A 34 -4.85 1.92 3.49
N PRO A 35 -5.94 2.18 2.71
CA PRO A 35 -6.24 1.49 1.43
C PRO A 35 -5.00 1.44 0.51
N ASP A 36 -4.48 2.63 0.26
CA ASP A 36 -3.11 2.91 -0.13
C ASP A 36 -2.55 4.03 0.77
N ARG A 37 -1.47 4.72 0.37
CA ARG A 37 -0.89 5.84 1.13
C ARG A 37 -1.50 7.22 0.85
N PHE A 38 -2.51 7.32 -0.01
CA PHE A 38 -3.08 8.58 -0.52
C PHE A 38 -4.59 8.69 -0.33
N ALA A 39 -5.31 7.58 -0.17
CA ALA A 39 -6.69 7.54 0.23
C ALA A 39 -6.82 7.93 1.71
N ALA A 40 -7.88 8.68 2.03
CA ALA A 40 -8.21 9.01 3.42
C ALA A 40 -8.51 7.76 4.27
N GLY A 41 -8.98 6.67 3.64
CA GLY A 41 -9.47 5.45 4.29
C GLY A 41 -10.94 5.17 3.95
N TYR A 42 -11.43 3.96 4.24
CA TYR A 42 -12.84 3.59 4.02
C TYR A 42 -13.39 2.65 5.11
N VAL A 43 -14.71 2.48 5.11
CA VAL A 43 -15.45 1.53 5.94
C VAL A 43 -16.45 0.77 5.08
N GLU A 44 -16.41 -0.57 5.11
CA GLU A 44 -17.40 -1.43 4.45
C GLU A 44 -18.42 -1.94 5.48
N VAL A 45 -19.70 -1.96 5.10
CA VAL A 45 -20.81 -2.46 5.93
C VAL A 45 -21.44 -3.66 5.22
N HIS A 46 -21.59 -4.79 5.91
CA HIS A 46 -22.00 -6.06 5.32
C HIS A 46 -23.18 -6.71 6.05
N SER A 47 -23.99 -7.44 5.27
CA SER A 47 -25.04 -8.33 5.76
C SER A 47 -24.43 -9.46 6.58
N GLY A 48 -24.93 -9.66 7.80
CA GLY A 48 -24.58 -10.84 8.60
C GLY A 48 -24.94 -12.16 7.92
N ALA A 49 -26.12 -12.21 7.33
CA ALA A 49 -26.70 -13.40 6.72
C ALA A 49 -25.91 -14.00 5.54
N LEU A 50 -25.27 -13.13 4.75
CA LEU A 50 -24.71 -13.48 3.44
C LEU A 50 -23.26 -13.01 3.25
N GLY A 51 -22.72 -12.18 4.15
CA GLY A 51 -21.43 -11.49 3.98
C GLY A 51 -21.39 -10.50 2.82
N THR A 52 -22.54 -10.22 2.19
CA THR A 52 -22.65 -9.26 1.07
C THR A 52 -22.60 -7.84 1.60
N GLU A 53 -21.81 -6.99 0.95
CA GLU A 53 -21.82 -5.54 1.21
C GLU A 53 -23.25 -4.98 1.09
N LEU A 54 -23.64 -4.16 2.06
CA LEU A 54 -24.85 -3.35 2.07
C LEU A 54 -24.55 -1.98 1.47
N PHE A 55 -23.48 -1.35 1.95
CA PHE A 55 -22.92 -0.10 1.44
C PHE A 55 -21.48 0.09 1.94
N ARG A 56 -20.79 1.07 1.35
CA ARG A 56 -19.44 1.49 1.70
C ARG A 56 -19.40 3.00 1.97
N ILE A 57 -18.57 3.39 2.93
CA ILE A 57 -18.32 4.79 3.31
C ILE A 57 -16.85 5.09 2.99
N ASP A 58 -16.59 5.89 1.96
CA ASP A 58 -15.26 6.40 1.66
C ASP A 58 -14.97 7.70 2.42
N GLY A 59 -13.71 7.89 2.82
CA GLY A 59 -13.23 9.12 3.44
C GLY A 59 -13.21 10.33 2.46
N PRO A 60 -13.03 11.56 2.98
CA PRO A 60 -13.03 12.77 2.16
C PRO A 60 -11.89 12.83 1.14
N ALA A 61 -12.07 13.62 0.07
CA ALA A 61 -11.07 13.79 -0.96
C ALA A 61 -9.80 14.50 -0.43
N TRP A 62 -8.65 13.93 -0.79
CA TRP A 62 -7.34 14.18 -0.18
C TRP A 62 -6.77 15.61 -0.36
N SER A 63 -6.09 16.14 0.67
CA SER A 63 -5.37 17.44 0.58
C SER A 63 -4.05 17.56 1.37
N GLY A 64 -3.53 16.48 1.97
CA GLY A 64 -2.33 16.49 2.83
C GLY A 64 -1.12 15.67 2.32
N PRO A 65 -0.16 15.31 3.19
CA PRO A 65 1.02 14.50 2.85
C PRO A 65 0.96 12.99 3.23
N MET A 66 0.06 12.53 4.11
CA MET A 66 -0.18 11.10 4.44
C MET A 66 -1.65 10.87 4.83
N GLY A 67 -2.35 9.89 4.24
CA GLY A 67 -3.81 9.66 4.39
C GLY A 67 -4.40 9.74 5.84
N ASP A 68 -5.59 10.34 5.99
CA ASP A 68 -6.24 10.71 7.28
C ASP A 68 -6.51 9.54 8.26
N ARG A 69 -6.46 8.30 7.76
CA ARG A 69 -6.81 7.05 8.47
C ARG A 69 -8.27 6.94 8.90
N PHE A 70 -9.16 7.46 8.07
CA PHE A 70 -10.60 7.24 8.12
C PHE A 70 -10.95 5.75 8.23
N GLY A 71 -11.72 5.36 9.25
CA GLY A 71 -12.00 3.95 9.55
C GLY A 71 -11.04 3.31 10.55
N ALA A 72 -10.14 4.08 11.19
CA ALA A 72 -9.24 3.55 12.22
C ALA A 72 -9.95 3.24 13.55
N ALA A 73 -11.12 3.83 13.79
CA ALA A 73 -11.99 3.54 14.92
C ALA A 73 -13.46 3.63 14.46
N LEU A 74 -14.32 2.81 15.07
CA LEU A 74 -15.76 2.74 14.78
C LEU A 74 -16.54 2.71 16.10
N ALA A 75 -17.74 3.29 16.13
CA ALA A 75 -18.71 3.13 17.22
C ALA A 75 -20.14 3.28 16.71
N VAL A 76 -21.08 2.50 17.28
CA VAL A 76 -22.51 2.57 16.96
C VAL A 76 -23.21 3.53 17.92
N LEU A 77 -24.14 4.32 17.40
CA LEU A 77 -24.99 5.23 18.17
C LEU A 77 -26.45 4.75 18.13
N GLY A 78 -27.34 5.48 18.80
CA GLY A 78 -28.78 5.31 18.65
C GLY A 78 -29.26 5.77 17.26
N ASP A 79 -30.57 5.99 17.13
CA ASP A 79 -31.21 6.62 15.95
C ASP A 79 -31.30 8.14 16.18
N LEU A 80 -30.42 8.91 15.54
CA LEU A 80 -30.23 10.35 15.69
C LEU A 80 -30.85 11.15 14.53
N ASP A 81 -30.97 10.57 13.32
CA ASP A 81 -31.65 11.20 12.17
C ASP A 81 -33.18 10.94 12.13
N GLY A 82 -33.65 9.90 12.81
CA GLY A 82 -35.05 9.55 13.01
C GLY A 82 -35.64 8.58 11.97
N ASP A 83 -34.82 7.87 11.20
CA ASP A 83 -35.26 6.89 10.21
C ASP A 83 -35.58 5.49 10.78
N GLY A 84 -35.09 5.20 12.00
CA GLY A 84 -35.29 3.94 12.72
C GLY A 84 -34.12 2.96 12.67
N LEU A 85 -32.99 3.33 12.06
CA LEU A 85 -31.72 2.62 12.08
C LEU A 85 -30.67 3.41 12.89
N PRO A 86 -29.66 2.73 13.48
CA PRO A 86 -28.61 3.39 14.25
C PRO A 86 -27.53 4.03 13.37
N GLU A 87 -26.97 5.16 13.78
CA GLU A 87 -25.79 5.75 13.11
C GLU A 87 -24.47 5.04 13.43
N LEU A 88 -23.52 5.21 12.51
CA LEU A 88 -22.12 4.78 12.64
C LEU A 88 -21.19 6.00 12.74
N ALA A 89 -20.44 6.10 13.84
CA ALA A 89 -19.34 7.04 14.00
C ALA A 89 -18.03 6.43 13.50
N VAL A 90 -17.25 7.22 12.76
CA VAL A 90 -15.99 6.80 12.10
C VAL A 90 -14.87 7.78 12.46
N GLY A 91 -13.75 7.25 12.94
CA GLY A 91 -12.56 8.04 13.32
C GLY A 91 -11.53 8.15 12.19
N ALA A 92 -10.94 9.33 12.06
CA ALA A 92 -9.86 9.68 11.13
C ALA A 92 -8.72 10.39 11.92
N PRO A 93 -7.86 9.67 12.65
CA PRO A 93 -6.96 10.25 13.64
C PRO A 93 -5.72 10.95 13.10
N GLU A 94 -5.42 10.84 11.82
CA GLU A 94 -4.29 11.52 11.17
C GLU A 94 -4.77 12.67 10.25
N ASP A 95 -6.03 13.10 10.44
CA ASP A 95 -6.67 14.23 9.75
C ASP A 95 -6.00 15.60 10.01
N ASP A 96 -5.70 16.30 8.93
CA ASP A 96 -4.91 17.53 8.90
C ASP A 96 -5.75 18.83 8.82
N ASP A 97 -7.08 18.79 8.72
CA ASP A 97 -7.93 19.97 8.43
C ASP A 97 -7.83 21.06 9.53
N ALA A 98 -7.54 20.69 10.78
CA ALA A 98 -7.29 21.62 11.89
C ALA A 98 -5.80 21.73 12.28
N GLY A 99 -4.89 21.24 11.43
CA GLY A 99 -3.45 21.18 11.61
C GLY A 99 -2.92 19.75 11.68
N LEU A 100 -1.61 19.57 11.44
CA LEU A 100 -0.96 18.26 11.29
C LEU A 100 -1.38 17.23 12.37
N GLU A 101 -1.94 16.10 11.97
CA GLU A 101 -2.46 15.04 12.85
C GLU A 101 -3.41 15.55 13.96
N SER A 102 -4.28 16.51 13.62
CA SER A 102 -5.34 17.00 14.53
C SER A 102 -6.41 15.94 14.79
N GLY A 103 -6.74 15.16 13.76
CA GLY A 103 -7.74 14.10 13.81
C GLY A 103 -9.18 14.60 13.70
N ALA A 104 -10.08 13.74 13.23
CA ALA A 104 -11.50 14.03 13.10
C ALA A 104 -12.37 12.80 13.39
N VAL A 105 -13.67 13.05 13.58
CA VAL A 105 -14.73 12.04 13.62
C VAL A 105 -15.87 12.46 12.69
N SER A 106 -16.37 11.52 11.90
CA SER A 106 -17.61 11.68 11.12
C SER A 106 -18.69 10.75 11.64
N ILE A 107 -19.96 11.10 11.38
CA ILE A 107 -21.14 10.34 11.78
C ILE A 107 -21.97 10.13 10.52
N HIS A 108 -22.38 8.88 10.28
CA HIS A 108 -23.00 8.42 9.04
C HIS A 108 -24.31 7.67 9.33
N SER A 109 -25.31 7.85 8.46
CA SER A 109 -26.60 7.15 8.57
C SER A 109 -26.42 5.63 8.37
N GLY A 110 -27.10 4.84 9.21
CA GLY A 110 -27.11 3.38 9.09
C GLY A 110 -27.88 2.86 7.87
N ALA A 111 -28.70 3.69 7.22
CA ALA A 111 -29.49 3.27 6.05
C ALA A 111 -28.70 3.21 4.74
N ASP A 112 -27.77 4.16 4.53
CA ASP A 112 -27.07 4.33 3.24
C ASP A 112 -25.63 4.86 3.36
N GLY A 113 -25.10 5.05 4.57
CA GLY A 113 -23.76 5.59 4.80
C GLY A 113 -23.61 7.10 4.58
N ALA A 114 -24.69 7.84 4.31
CA ALA A 114 -24.62 9.28 4.09
C ALA A 114 -24.03 10.03 5.29
N LEU A 115 -23.12 10.99 5.03
CA LEU A 115 -22.52 11.83 6.05
C LEU A 115 -23.57 12.75 6.68
N LEU A 116 -23.78 12.60 7.99
CA LEU A 116 -24.72 13.38 8.80
C LEU A 116 -24.02 14.52 9.55
N GLN A 117 -22.81 14.28 10.08
CA GLN A 117 -22.05 15.26 10.85
C GLN A 117 -20.53 14.98 10.78
N ARG A 118 -19.70 16.02 10.87
CA ARG A 118 -18.23 15.91 11.04
C ARG A 118 -17.75 16.84 12.17
N VAL A 119 -16.88 16.33 13.03
CA VAL A 119 -16.27 17.04 14.16
C VAL A 119 -14.75 16.90 14.04
N ALA A 120 -14.06 18.03 13.83
CA ALA A 120 -12.60 18.07 13.73
C ALA A 120 -11.95 18.30 15.11
N GLY A 121 -10.69 17.92 15.22
CA GLY A 121 -9.82 18.25 16.35
C GLY A 121 -9.59 19.77 16.50
N LEU A 122 -8.91 20.12 17.59
CA LEU A 122 -8.66 21.48 18.04
C LEU A 122 -7.19 21.88 17.90
N GLN A 123 -6.25 20.91 17.86
CA GLN A 123 -4.81 21.15 17.87
C GLN A 123 -4.04 20.08 17.09
N ALA A 124 -2.93 20.46 16.45
CA ALA A 124 -2.01 19.52 15.79
C ALA A 124 -1.41 18.47 16.76
N GLY A 125 -1.32 17.22 16.32
CA GLY A 125 -0.67 16.09 16.99
C GLY A 125 -1.44 15.48 18.16
N GLU A 126 -2.73 15.82 18.33
CA GLU A 126 -3.58 15.25 19.38
C GLU A 126 -4.32 13.97 18.94
N ARG A 127 -4.54 13.80 17.62
CA ARG A 127 -5.11 12.60 16.99
C ARG A 127 -6.52 12.28 17.48
N PHE A 128 -7.43 13.26 17.37
CA PHE A 128 -8.85 13.11 17.69
C PHE A 128 -9.53 12.04 16.84
N GLY A 129 -10.41 11.25 17.44
CA GLY A 129 -11.02 10.10 16.78
C GLY A 129 -10.16 8.83 16.75
N ALA A 130 -9.02 8.79 17.46
CA ALA A 130 -8.16 7.61 17.50
C ALA A 130 -8.76 6.42 18.27
N VAL A 131 -9.70 6.69 19.19
CA VAL A 131 -10.52 5.68 19.86
C VAL A 131 -11.92 6.26 20.03
N LEU A 132 -12.93 5.44 19.73
CA LEU A 132 -14.35 5.75 19.91
C LEU A 132 -14.98 4.73 20.85
N ALA A 133 -15.97 5.14 21.63
CA ALA A 133 -16.84 4.23 22.38
C ALA A 133 -18.28 4.74 22.39
N SER A 134 -19.21 3.82 22.14
CA SER A 134 -20.62 4.03 22.50
C SER A 134 -20.75 3.92 24.02
N VAL A 135 -21.36 4.91 24.65
CA VAL A 135 -21.54 4.96 26.11
C VAL A 135 -23.00 5.08 26.54
N GLY A 136 -23.92 5.05 25.57
CA GLY A 136 -25.36 5.28 25.78
C GLY A 136 -25.69 6.74 26.10
N ASP A 137 -26.96 6.99 26.43
CA ASP A 137 -27.44 8.27 26.97
C ASP A 137 -26.84 8.54 28.37
N VAL A 138 -25.70 9.24 28.42
CA VAL A 138 -25.00 9.58 29.67
C VAL A 138 -25.76 10.67 30.43
N ASN A 139 -26.43 11.57 29.71
CA ASN A 139 -26.99 12.80 30.28
C ASN A 139 -28.50 12.73 30.60
N GLY A 140 -29.19 11.69 30.16
CA GLY A 140 -30.60 11.41 30.42
C GLY A 140 -31.59 12.12 29.49
N ASP A 141 -31.17 12.50 28.28
CA ASP A 141 -32.02 13.19 27.29
C ASP A 141 -32.78 12.25 26.34
N GLY A 142 -32.41 10.97 26.31
CA GLY A 142 -33.02 9.92 25.50
C GLY A 142 -32.32 9.61 24.18
N LEU A 143 -31.13 10.18 23.92
CA LEU A 143 -30.29 9.90 22.76
C LEU A 143 -28.88 9.50 23.21
N ASP A 144 -28.26 8.55 22.50
CA ASP A 144 -26.94 8.04 22.88
C ASP A 144 -25.82 9.05 22.62
N ASP A 145 -24.93 9.22 23.60
CA ASP A 145 -23.77 10.11 23.54
C ASP A 145 -22.52 9.35 23.03
N LEU A 146 -21.60 10.07 22.36
CA LEU A 146 -20.38 9.50 21.78
C LEU A 146 -19.14 9.91 22.58
N LEU A 147 -18.39 8.94 23.11
CA LEU A 147 -17.09 9.20 23.74
C LEU A 147 -15.96 9.10 22.71
N VAL A 148 -15.19 10.17 22.56
CA VAL A 148 -14.07 10.29 21.62
C VAL A 148 -12.76 10.53 22.38
N ALA A 149 -11.71 9.79 22.04
CA ALA A 149 -10.37 10.03 22.56
C ALA A 149 -9.44 10.72 21.54
N ALA A 150 -8.55 11.55 22.07
CA ALA A 150 -7.38 12.12 21.39
C ALA A 150 -6.15 11.87 22.28
N PRO A 151 -5.51 10.69 22.22
CA PRO A 151 -4.49 10.29 23.19
C PRO A 151 -3.16 11.06 23.07
N GLY A 152 -2.93 11.80 21.96
CA GLY A 152 -1.67 12.46 21.65
C GLY A 152 -0.57 11.48 21.22
N GLY A 153 0.23 11.87 20.21
CA GLY A 153 1.26 11.00 19.64
C GLY A 153 2.43 10.67 20.57
N HIS A 154 2.68 9.39 20.86
CA HIS A 154 3.85 8.96 21.65
C HIS A 154 5.22 9.13 20.96
N LEU A 155 5.23 9.49 19.68
CA LEU A 155 6.42 9.48 18.83
C LEU A 155 7.08 10.86 18.67
N HIS A 156 6.49 11.94 19.23
CA HIS A 156 6.92 13.32 18.99
C HIS A 156 7.33 14.05 20.28
N PRO A 157 8.53 14.66 20.35
CA PRO A 157 8.89 15.59 21.42
C PRO A 157 8.08 16.90 21.31
N GLY A 158 6.93 16.96 21.98
CA GLY A 158 6.02 18.11 21.93
C GLY A 158 4.54 17.75 21.75
N ALA A 159 4.19 16.46 21.73
CA ALA A 159 2.82 15.98 21.60
C ALA A 159 1.83 16.67 22.56
N ALA A 160 0.60 16.87 22.08
CA ALA A 160 -0.52 17.34 22.88
C ALA A 160 -0.76 16.41 24.09
N PRO A 161 -1.25 16.95 25.23
CA PRO A 161 -1.74 16.11 26.32
C PRO A 161 -2.88 15.23 25.81
N GLY A 162 -2.96 13.97 26.27
CA GLY A 162 -4.07 13.10 25.91
C GLY A 162 -5.38 13.64 26.49
N ARG A 163 -6.48 13.58 25.74
CA ARG A 163 -7.82 14.00 26.18
C ARG A 163 -8.89 12.99 25.81
N VAL A 164 -10.03 13.09 26.51
CA VAL A 164 -11.29 12.44 26.13
C VAL A 164 -12.42 13.47 26.14
N GLU A 165 -13.33 13.35 25.18
CA GLU A 165 -14.41 14.30 24.93
C GLU A 165 -15.72 13.53 24.71
N LEU A 166 -16.79 13.90 25.43
CA LEU A 166 -18.11 13.28 25.31
C LEU A 166 -19.00 14.19 24.48
N LEU A 167 -19.33 13.79 23.26
CA LEU A 167 -20.17 14.54 22.33
C LEU A 167 -21.65 14.20 22.54
N SER A 168 -22.50 15.21 22.58
CA SER A 168 -23.94 15.04 22.85
C SER A 168 -24.71 14.47 21.66
N GLY A 169 -25.43 13.36 21.87
CA GLY A 169 -26.36 12.78 20.90
C GLY A 169 -27.43 13.77 20.47
N ALA A 170 -28.03 14.49 21.42
CA ALA A 170 -29.00 15.55 21.11
C ALA A 170 -28.42 16.73 20.31
N TRP A 171 -27.14 17.08 20.48
CA TRP A 171 -26.50 18.11 19.64
C TRP A 171 -26.30 17.62 18.20
N ILE A 172 -25.90 16.35 18.03
CA ILE A 172 -25.77 15.71 16.71
C ILE A 172 -27.13 15.70 16.02
N ALA A 173 -28.14 15.07 16.62
CA ALA A 173 -29.50 14.95 16.10
C ALA A 173 -30.13 16.32 15.73
N GLN A 174 -29.97 17.34 16.58
CA GLN A 174 -30.43 18.70 16.28
C GLN A 174 -29.73 19.31 15.06
N THR A 175 -28.43 19.05 14.88
CA THR A 175 -27.67 19.56 13.74
C THR A 175 -28.10 18.88 12.44
N VAL A 176 -28.24 17.55 12.46
CA VAL A 176 -28.75 16.74 11.34
C VAL A 176 -30.15 17.19 10.91
N ALA A 177 -31.06 17.37 11.87
CA ALA A 177 -32.41 17.87 11.63
C ALA A 177 -32.49 19.37 11.25
N GLY A 178 -31.35 20.07 11.10
CA GLY A 178 -31.27 21.49 10.76
C GLY A 178 -31.92 22.42 11.80
N GLN A 179 -32.04 21.96 13.04
CA GLN A 179 -32.65 22.70 14.14
C GLN A 179 -31.64 23.66 14.81
N PRO A 180 -32.11 24.72 15.50
CA PRO A 180 -31.24 25.54 16.34
C PRO A 180 -30.70 24.70 17.50
N THR A 181 -29.39 24.50 17.54
CA THR A 181 -28.74 23.71 18.60
C THR A 181 -28.92 24.35 19.98
N SER A 182 -29.30 23.55 20.97
CA SER A 182 -29.51 23.98 22.35
C SER A 182 -28.70 23.14 23.35
N GLY A 183 -27.43 23.50 23.52
CA GLY A 183 -26.48 22.83 24.40
C GLY A 183 -25.03 23.10 23.95
N PRO A 184 -24.02 22.70 24.72
CA PRO A 184 -22.67 22.55 24.21
C PRO A 184 -22.58 21.31 23.29
N ALA A 185 -21.64 21.29 22.35
CA ALA A 185 -21.39 20.12 21.50
C ALA A 185 -20.76 18.97 22.31
N ALA A 186 -19.81 19.31 23.18
CA ALA A 186 -19.24 18.43 24.18
C ALA A 186 -19.94 18.62 25.54
N LEU A 187 -20.44 17.53 26.11
CA LEU A 187 -20.91 17.45 27.49
C LEU A 187 -19.73 17.45 28.48
N LEU A 188 -18.60 16.86 28.05
CA LEU A 188 -17.38 16.71 28.84
C LEU A 188 -16.13 16.85 27.96
N ASP A 189 -15.07 17.46 28.49
CA ASP A 189 -13.69 17.48 27.96
C ASP A 189 -12.72 17.32 29.14
N VAL A 190 -11.96 16.22 29.17
CA VAL A 190 -10.98 15.90 30.22
C VAL A 190 -9.61 15.68 29.61
N ALA A 191 -8.65 16.52 29.99
CA ALA A 191 -7.24 16.36 29.65
C ALA A 191 -6.45 15.62 30.74
N GLY A 192 -5.47 14.83 30.32
CA GLY A 192 -4.55 14.05 31.16
C GLY A 192 -3.11 14.06 30.62
N PRO A 193 -2.25 13.13 31.07
CA PRO A 193 -0.91 12.95 30.48
C PRO A 193 -0.98 12.44 29.03
N ALA A 194 0.14 12.49 28.30
CA ALA A 194 0.21 11.86 26.97
C ALA A 194 -0.12 10.35 27.06
N GLY A 195 -1.01 9.87 26.20
CA GLY A 195 -1.59 8.52 26.25
C GLY A 195 -2.82 8.37 27.14
N PHE A 196 -3.30 9.44 27.79
CA PHE A 196 -4.61 9.44 28.42
C PHE A 196 -5.70 9.42 27.33
N GLY A 197 -6.60 8.43 27.39
CA GLY A 197 -7.52 8.14 26.28
C GLY A 197 -7.01 7.05 25.32
N TRP A 198 -5.96 6.31 25.68
CA TRP A 198 -5.47 5.18 24.86
C TRP A 198 -6.49 4.03 24.76
N ALA A 199 -7.31 3.87 25.79
CA ALA A 199 -8.50 3.02 25.80
C ALA A 199 -9.58 3.76 26.60
N ILE A 200 -10.84 3.59 26.20
CA ILE A 200 -12.01 4.22 26.81
C ILE A 200 -13.17 3.23 26.86
N GLY A 201 -14.11 3.42 27.79
CA GLY A 201 -15.36 2.65 27.85
C GLY A 201 -16.23 3.03 29.05
N PRO A 202 -17.51 2.64 29.07
CA PRO A 202 -18.40 2.85 30.20
C PRO A 202 -18.07 1.91 31.37
N VAL A 203 -18.50 2.27 32.58
CA VAL A 203 -18.44 1.44 33.80
C VAL A 203 -19.74 1.46 34.62
N GLY A 204 -20.84 1.98 34.07
CA GLY A 204 -22.12 2.15 34.78
C GLY A 204 -22.08 3.29 35.81
N ASP A 205 -23.11 3.37 36.67
CA ASP A 205 -23.31 4.45 37.66
C ASP A 205 -22.54 4.16 38.98
N ILE A 206 -21.21 4.10 38.91
CA ILE A 206 -20.36 3.80 40.09
C ILE A 206 -20.27 4.98 41.07
N GLY A 207 -20.59 6.20 40.63
CA GLY A 207 -20.80 7.40 41.44
C GLY A 207 -22.13 7.38 42.22
N GLY A 208 -23.15 6.69 41.69
CA GLY A 208 -24.49 6.62 42.27
C GLY A 208 -25.31 7.90 42.08
N ASP A 209 -25.06 8.64 41.00
CA ASP A 209 -25.68 9.92 40.67
C ASP A 209 -26.78 9.80 39.59
N GLY A 210 -26.78 8.68 38.84
CA GLY A 210 -27.73 8.33 37.79
C GLY A 210 -27.20 8.48 36.36
N SER A 211 -25.96 8.96 36.19
CA SER A 211 -25.24 9.05 34.91
C SER A 211 -24.41 7.80 34.66
N ILE A 212 -24.02 7.52 33.42
CA ILE A 212 -23.07 6.44 33.10
C ILE A 212 -21.64 6.98 33.24
N ASP A 213 -20.86 6.40 34.15
CA ASP A 213 -19.47 6.79 34.37
C ASP A 213 -18.51 6.10 33.40
N LEU A 214 -17.29 6.64 33.31
CA LEU A 214 -16.31 6.31 32.27
C LEU A 214 -15.01 5.78 32.87
N ALA A 215 -14.40 4.79 32.22
CA ALA A 215 -13.02 4.38 32.46
C ALA A 215 -12.11 4.86 31.32
N VAL A 216 -10.98 5.48 31.69
CA VAL A 216 -9.99 6.01 30.74
C VAL A 216 -8.61 5.44 31.03
N GLY A 217 -8.05 4.72 30.06
CA GLY A 217 -6.72 4.13 30.12
C GLY A 217 -5.60 5.13 29.85
N SER A 218 -4.50 5.00 30.60
CA SER A 218 -3.23 5.70 30.34
C SER A 218 -2.03 4.77 30.61
N PRO A 219 -1.68 3.88 29.67
CA PRO A 219 -0.67 2.84 29.88
C PRO A 219 0.77 3.37 29.99
N GLY A 220 1.00 4.62 29.55
CA GLY A 220 2.30 5.31 29.69
C GLY A 220 2.48 6.06 31.01
N ALA A 221 1.44 6.18 31.84
CA ALA A 221 1.50 6.96 33.07
C ALA A 221 2.11 6.20 34.26
N GLY A 222 2.72 6.94 35.18
CA GLY A 222 3.35 6.38 36.37
C GLY A 222 4.49 5.41 36.05
N ALA A 223 4.63 4.36 36.86
CA ALA A 223 5.61 3.30 36.60
C ALA A 223 5.02 2.17 35.73
N GLY A 224 3.74 1.84 35.93
CA GLY A 224 3.10 0.63 35.40
C GLY A 224 1.83 0.86 34.57
N GLY A 225 1.47 2.10 34.24
CA GLY A 225 0.18 2.45 33.67
C GLY A 225 -0.92 2.62 34.72
N GLU A 226 -2.02 3.23 34.30
CA GLU A 226 -3.20 3.52 35.13
C GLU A 226 -4.52 3.50 34.33
N VAL A 227 -5.62 3.38 35.06
CA VAL A 227 -6.99 3.61 34.59
C VAL A 227 -7.62 4.64 35.52
N VAL A 228 -8.21 5.69 34.95
CA VAL A 228 -8.93 6.73 35.69
C VAL A 228 -10.43 6.49 35.52
N LEU A 229 -11.16 6.47 36.63
CA LEU A 229 -12.61 6.40 36.67
C LEU A 229 -13.16 7.82 36.80
N ILE A 230 -14.05 8.20 35.90
CA ILE A 230 -14.54 9.58 35.72
C ILE A 230 -16.06 9.58 35.78
N ASP A 231 -16.60 10.46 36.61
CA ASP A 231 -18.01 10.75 36.75
C ASP A 231 -18.57 11.30 35.42
N GLY A 232 -19.54 10.60 34.81
CA GLY A 232 -20.02 10.91 33.47
C GLY A 232 -20.78 12.23 33.37
N GLY A 233 -21.56 12.56 34.40
CA GLY A 233 -22.39 13.76 34.46
C GLY A 233 -21.62 15.05 34.80
N THR A 234 -20.46 14.95 35.47
CA THR A 234 -19.69 16.12 35.96
C THR A 234 -18.23 16.18 35.51
N GLY A 235 -17.66 15.09 35.00
CA GLY A 235 -16.25 15.01 34.62
C GLY A 235 -15.27 14.85 35.78
N ALA A 236 -15.75 14.58 36.99
CA ALA A 236 -14.90 14.48 38.17
C ALA A 236 -14.15 13.13 38.22
N GLU A 237 -12.86 13.13 38.58
CA GLU A 237 -12.15 11.88 38.90
C GLU A 237 -12.76 11.26 40.17
N LEU A 238 -13.39 10.09 40.01
CA LEU A 238 -13.91 9.27 41.10
C LEU A 238 -12.77 8.52 41.78
N ALA A 239 -12.00 7.75 41.01
CA ALA A 239 -10.86 6.98 41.49
C ALA A 239 -9.83 6.70 40.39
N ARG A 240 -8.66 6.17 40.78
CA ARG A 240 -7.56 5.87 39.87
C ARG A 240 -6.93 4.54 40.21
N LEU A 241 -7.05 3.57 39.31
CA LEU A 241 -6.43 2.25 39.43
C LEU A 241 -5.02 2.31 38.84
N PHE A 242 -3.99 1.89 39.57
CA PHE A 242 -2.61 1.87 39.07
C PHE A 242 -1.94 0.52 39.28
N SER A 243 -0.94 0.19 38.46
CA SER A 243 -0.05 -0.95 38.73
C SER A 243 1.26 -0.48 39.37
N PRO A 244 1.71 -1.08 40.48
CA PRO A 244 3.02 -0.80 41.07
C PRO A 244 4.17 -1.42 40.26
N LEU A 245 3.87 -2.32 39.31
CA LEU A 245 4.87 -3.03 38.53
C LEU A 245 5.33 -2.18 37.33
N ALA A 246 6.62 -1.83 37.33
CA ALA A 246 7.20 -1.02 36.26
C ALA A 246 7.05 -1.69 34.88
N GLY A 247 6.51 -0.94 33.91
CA GLY A 247 6.28 -1.41 32.54
C GLY A 247 5.05 -2.30 32.34
N ALA A 248 4.16 -2.44 33.33
CA ALA A 248 2.97 -3.30 33.20
C ALA A 248 1.95 -2.85 32.13
N ARG A 249 1.95 -1.56 31.75
CA ARG A 249 1.03 -0.93 30.78
C ARG A 249 -0.45 -1.18 31.11
N LEU A 250 -0.81 -1.04 32.38
CA LEU A 250 -2.19 -1.09 32.84
C LEU A 250 -3.04 -0.03 32.13
N GLY A 251 -4.23 -0.42 31.66
CA GLY A 251 -5.12 0.47 30.92
C GLY A 251 -4.77 0.59 29.43
N GLU A 252 -3.99 -0.34 28.89
CA GLU A 252 -3.74 -0.43 27.43
C GLU A 252 -4.96 -0.95 26.65
N ALA A 253 -5.83 -1.72 27.31
CA ALA A 253 -7.13 -2.12 26.80
C ALA A 253 -8.14 -2.12 27.94
N LEU A 254 -9.38 -1.76 27.62
CA LEU A 254 -10.55 -1.78 28.50
C LEU A 254 -11.72 -2.40 27.73
N ALA A 255 -12.62 -3.07 28.43
CA ALA A 255 -13.93 -3.44 27.90
C ALA A 255 -14.95 -3.48 29.05
N ASP A 256 -16.16 -2.97 28.78
CA ASP A 256 -17.34 -3.30 29.58
C ASP A 256 -17.63 -4.80 29.40
N ALA A 257 -17.69 -5.54 30.50
CA ALA A 257 -17.94 -6.98 30.49
C ALA A 257 -19.41 -7.31 30.80
N GLY A 258 -20.29 -6.32 30.92
CA GLY A 258 -21.66 -6.48 31.39
C GLY A 258 -21.73 -7.00 32.83
N ASP A 259 -22.93 -7.41 33.25
CA ASP A 259 -23.17 -7.98 34.58
C ASP A 259 -23.01 -9.52 34.58
N VAL A 260 -21.76 -9.98 34.52
CA VAL A 260 -21.43 -11.42 34.59
C VAL A 260 -21.49 -11.98 36.02
N ALA A 261 -21.55 -11.11 37.03
CA ALA A 261 -21.76 -11.48 38.43
C ALA A 261 -23.26 -11.65 38.82
N GLY A 262 -24.19 -11.08 38.06
CA GLY A 262 -25.62 -11.01 38.40
C GLY A 262 -25.95 -10.00 39.51
N GLY A 263 -25.17 -8.92 39.59
CA GLY A 263 -25.30 -7.77 40.46
C GLY A 263 -26.24 -6.69 39.91
N ARG A 264 -25.67 -5.54 39.59
CA ARG A 264 -26.39 -4.29 39.22
C ARG A 264 -25.52 -3.29 38.47
N GLU A 265 -24.23 -3.29 38.78
CA GLU A 265 -23.21 -2.49 38.11
C GLU A 265 -22.44 -3.43 37.18
N PRO A 266 -22.04 -2.98 35.97
CA PRO A 266 -21.27 -3.81 35.04
C PRO A 266 -19.85 -4.06 35.54
N GLU A 267 -19.29 -5.21 35.18
CA GLU A 267 -17.89 -5.56 35.41
C GLU A 267 -16.95 -4.85 34.41
N LEU A 268 -15.74 -4.50 34.87
CA LEU A 268 -14.70 -3.92 34.01
C LEU A 268 -13.59 -4.93 33.72
N LEU A 269 -13.34 -5.22 32.45
CA LEU A 269 -12.12 -5.91 32.00
C LEU A 269 -10.99 -4.91 31.81
N VAL A 270 -9.85 -5.16 32.47
CA VAL A 270 -8.66 -4.30 32.40
C VAL A 270 -7.44 -5.07 31.91
N GLY A 271 -6.85 -4.61 30.80
CA GLY A 271 -5.62 -5.13 30.22
C GLY A 271 -4.37 -4.49 30.81
N ALA A 272 -3.35 -5.33 31.06
CA ALA A 272 -2.00 -4.95 31.45
C ALA A 272 -0.97 -5.85 30.72
N PRO A 273 -0.80 -5.71 29.40
CA PRO A 273 -0.02 -6.65 28.58
C PRO A 273 1.50 -6.61 28.85
N GLY A 274 2.02 -5.59 29.52
CA GLY A 274 3.41 -5.61 30.01
C GLY A 274 3.58 -6.38 31.32
N HIS A 275 2.49 -6.75 32.00
CA HIS A 275 2.54 -7.28 33.36
C HIS A 275 3.33 -8.61 33.44
N GLY A 276 4.36 -8.62 34.29
CA GLY A 276 5.23 -9.77 34.50
C GLY A 276 6.05 -10.21 33.26
N GLY A 277 5.99 -9.44 32.17
CA GLY A 277 6.53 -9.83 30.86
C GLY A 277 5.71 -10.87 30.10
N LEU A 278 4.56 -11.30 30.61
CA LEU A 278 3.62 -12.22 29.94
C LEU A 278 2.39 -11.45 29.41
N GLY A 279 1.94 -10.48 30.19
CA GLY A 279 0.64 -9.83 30.04
C GLY A 279 -0.41 -10.44 30.98
N ARG A 280 -1.39 -9.63 31.34
CA ARG A 280 -2.45 -9.96 32.30
C ARG A 280 -3.75 -9.25 31.94
N VAL A 281 -4.86 -9.93 32.17
CA VAL A 281 -6.20 -9.33 32.20
C VAL A 281 -6.85 -9.60 33.55
N ARG A 282 -7.54 -8.59 34.09
CA ARG A 282 -8.36 -8.68 35.30
C ARG A 282 -9.81 -8.37 34.97
N LEU A 283 -10.73 -9.22 35.42
CA LEU A 283 -12.18 -8.96 35.42
C LEU A 283 -12.53 -8.41 36.81
N VAL A 284 -12.72 -7.10 36.90
CA VAL A 284 -12.97 -6.37 38.15
C VAL A 284 -14.48 -6.30 38.38
N ASP A 285 -14.92 -6.74 39.56
CA ASP A 285 -16.31 -6.70 40.04
C ASP A 285 -16.82 -5.24 40.06
N GLY A 286 -17.93 -4.97 39.39
CA GLY A 286 -18.49 -3.60 39.30
C GLY A 286 -18.86 -3.02 40.67
N GLY A 287 -19.37 -3.87 41.56
CA GLY A 287 -19.68 -3.53 42.95
C GLY A 287 -18.45 -3.22 43.82
N VAL A 288 -17.24 -3.54 43.35
CA VAL A 288 -15.97 -3.14 43.98
C VAL A 288 -15.51 -1.76 43.50
N LEU A 289 -15.97 -1.29 42.34
CA LEU A 289 -15.68 0.05 41.82
C LEU A 289 -16.52 1.14 42.53
N VAL A 290 -17.76 0.80 42.92
CA VAL A 290 -18.68 1.71 43.63
C VAL A 290 -18.05 2.29 44.89
N GLY A 291 -17.94 3.62 44.93
CA GLY A 291 -17.41 4.34 46.09
C GLY A 291 -15.90 4.18 46.35
N LEU A 292 -15.13 3.69 45.37
CA LEU A 292 -13.68 3.88 45.38
C LEU A 292 -13.34 5.38 45.41
N SER A 293 -12.17 5.72 45.94
CA SER A 293 -11.68 7.10 45.90
C SER A 293 -10.15 7.18 45.98
N GLY A 294 -9.59 8.13 45.21
CA GLY A 294 -8.14 8.32 45.11
C GLY A 294 -7.43 7.18 44.38
N SER A 295 -6.10 7.07 44.60
CA SER A 295 -5.25 6.10 43.91
C SER A 295 -5.25 4.74 44.62
N VAL A 296 -5.66 3.69 43.91
CA VAL A 296 -5.78 2.31 44.38
C VAL A 296 -4.90 1.39 43.55
N ASP A 297 -4.13 0.53 44.22
CA ASP A 297 -3.33 -0.51 43.58
C ASP A 297 -4.29 -1.59 43.03
N ILE A 298 -4.31 -1.82 41.71
CA ILE A 298 -5.23 -2.79 41.10
C ILE A 298 -4.98 -4.22 41.58
N ASP A 299 -3.75 -4.56 42.01
CA ASP A 299 -3.45 -5.88 42.58
C ASP A 299 -4.02 -6.05 44.01
N SER A 300 -4.55 -4.98 44.62
CA SER A 300 -5.23 -5.02 45.93
C SER A 300 -6.77 -5.14 45.85
N LEU A 301 -7.36 -4.99 44.66
CA LEU A 301 -8.80 -5.14 44.46
C LEU A 301 -9.24 -6.60 44.48
N ALA A 302 -10.48 -6.84 44.91
CA ALA A 302 -11.17 -8.08 44.61
C ALA A 302 -11.52 -8.11 43.11
N VAL A 303 -11.27 -9.25 42.48
CA VAL A 303 -11.54 -9.50 41.06
C VAL A 303 -12.27 -10.83 40.94
N LEU A 304 -13.19 -10.95 39.99
CA LEU A 304 -13.87 -12.21 39.72
C LEU A 304 -12.89 -13.22 39.11
N ARG A 305 -12.09 -12.76 38.13
CA ARG A 305 -11.12 -13.59 37.39
C ARG A 305 -9.83 -12.82 37.09
N THR A 306 -8.78 -13.58 36.81
CA THR A 306 -7.49 -13.09 36.31
C THR A 306 -6.92 -14.11 35.35
N HIS A 307 -6.54 -13.65 34.17
CA HIS A 307 -5.88 -14.45 33.14
C HIS A 307 -4.47 -13.89 32.92
N ASP A 308 -3.47 -14.75 32.92
CA ASP A 308 -2.06 -14.41 32.67
C ASP A 308 -1.63 -15.02 31.33
N GLY A 309 -0.75 -14.33 30.59
CA GLY A 309 -0.13 -14.86 29.37
C GLY A 309 0.66 -16.15 29.62
N ALA A 310 0.86 -16.95 28.57
CA ALA A 310 1.54 -18.23 28.61
C ALA A 310 3.06 -18.12 28.43
N PHE A 311 3.57 -17.09 27.73
CA PHE A 311 5.01 -16.96 27.44
C PHE A 311 5.54 -15.52 27.47
N ALA A 312 6.86 -15.38 27.57
CA ALA A 312 7.51 -14.08 27.72
C ALA A 312 7.49 -13.27 26.42
N GLY A 313 7.15 -11.99 26.52
CA GLY A 313 6.97 -11.07 25.39
C GLY A 313 5.60 -11.15 24.73
N GLU A 314 4.69 -12.02 25.18
CA GLU A 314 3.40 -12.28 24.54
C GLU A 314 2.47 -11.07 24.45
N ARG A 315 2.47 -10.19 25.46
CA ARG A 315 1.57 -9.03 25.53
C ARG A 315 0.08 -9.40 25.58
N PHE A 316 -0.24 -10.46 26.32
CA PHE A 316 -1.62 -10.90 26.55
C PHE A 316 -2.47 -9.84 27.26
N GLY A 317 -3.62 -9.49 26.67
CA GLY A 317 -4.46 -8.37 27.13
C GLY A 317 -4.17 -7.04 26.45
N SER A 318 -3.64 -7.03 25.21
CA SER A 318 -3.44 -5.81 24.42
C SER A 318 -4.67 -5.37 23.62
N ARG A 319 -5.70 -6.23 23.52
CA ARG A 319 -7.08 -5.91 23.10
C ARG A 319 -8.07 -6.76 23.89
N LEU A 320 -9.30 -6.25 24.05
CA LEU A 320 -10.40 -6.86 24.80
C LEU A 320 -11.72 -6.60 24.06
N ALA A 321 -12.67 -7.53 24.15
CA ALA A 321 -14.07 -7.34 23.75
C ALA A 321 -15.00 -8.23 24.59
N SER A 322 -16.27 -7.87 24.69
CA SER A 322 -17.35 -8.60 25.38
C SER A 322 -18.71 -8.10 24.84
N GLY A 323 -19.81 -8.74 25.24
CA GLY A 323 -21.18 -8.29 24.90
C GLY A 323 -22.13 -9.33 24.31
N GLY A 324 -21.68 -10.57 24.10
CA GLY A 324 -22.47 -11.67 23.53
C GLY A 324 -22.22 -13.00 24.22
N ASP A 325 -23.11 -13.97 24.01
CA ASP A 325 -23.17 -15.26 24.71
C ASP A 325 -22.82 -16.38 23.71
N LEU A 326 -21.53 -16.76 23.65
CA LEU A 326 -20.99 -17.69 22.66
C LEU A 326 -21.37 -19.14 23.01
N ASP A 327 -21.43 -19.50 24.30
CA ASP A 327 -21.81 -20.84 24.74
C ASP A 327 -23.31 -21.05 25.01
N ALA A 328 -24.11 -19.99 24.82
CA ALA A 328 -25.57 -19.93 24.99
C ALA A 328 -26.05 -20.28 26.42
N ASP A 329 -25.26 -19.92 27.45
CA ASP A 329 -25.59 -20.16 28.86
C ASP A 329 -26.43 -19.06 29.52
N GLY A 330 -26.62 -17.92 28.84
CA GLY A 330 -27.38 -16.76 29.26
C GLY A 330 -26.56 -15.66 29.93
N ILE A 331 -25.23 -15.76 29.92
CA ILE A 331 -24.28 -14.78 30.48
C ILE A 331 -23.33 -14.33 29.36
N VAL A 332 -22.95 -13.04 29.35
CA VAL A 332 -22.05 -12.50 28.31
C VAL A 332 -20.60 -12.95 28.48
N ASP A 333 -20.00 -13.41 27.39
CA ASP A 333 -18.62 -13.85 27.27
C ASP A 333 -17.67 -12.71 26.91
N TYR A 334 -16.36 -12.98 26.99
CA TYR A 334 -15.33 -12.01 26.68
C TYR A 334 -14.12 -12.64 25.98
N VAL A 335 -13.50 -11.86 25.10
CA VAL A 335 -12.28 -12.24 24.37
C VAL A 335 -11.10 -11.42 24.84
N VAL A 336 -9.96 -12.08 24.97
CA VAL A 336 -8.66 -11.48 25.24
C VAL A 336 -7.72 -11.78 24.08
N ALA A 337 -7.08 -10.75 23.53
CA ALA A 337 -6.08 -10.92 22.48
C ALA A 337 -4.68 -10.46 22.88
N ALA A 338 -3.71 -10.93 22.09
CA ALA A 338 -2.28 -10.69 22.17
C ALA A 338 -1.75 -10.42 20.75
N CYS A 339 -2.17 -9.28 20.16
CA CYS A 339 -1.99 -9.02 18.73
C CYS A 339 -0.58 -8.55 18.33
N ASP A 340 0.25 -8.11 19.28
CA ASP A 340 1.51 -7.41 19.03
C ASP A 340 2.68 -7.92 19.91
N GLY A 341 2.57 -9.15 20.40
CA GLY A 341 3.60 -9.83 21.17
C GLY A 341 4.84 -10.19 20.36
N ALA A 342 5.96 -10.41 21.07
CA ALA A 342 7.17 -11.04 20.53
C ALA A 342 6.97 -12.56 20.35
N LEU A 343 5.93 -12.94 19.61
CA LEU A 343 5.67 -14.29 19.13
C LEU A 343 6.77 -14.69 18.14
N THR A 344 7.80 -15.39 18.60
CA THR A 344 8.88 -15.89 17.74
C THR A 344 8.43 -17.04 16.80
N GLN A 345 7.13 -17.24 16.59
CA GLN A 345 6.57 -18.31 15.74
C GLN A 345 5.04 -18.25 15.45
N GLY A 346 4.31 -17.15 15.68
CA GLY A 346 2.85 -17.10 15.46
C GLY A 346 2.28 -15.69 15.27
N GLY A 347 1.13 -15.59 14.60
CA GLY A 347 0.61 -14.33 14.05
C GLY A 347 -0.42 -13.60 14.91
N GLY A 348 -0.09 -13.32 16.17
CA GLY A 348 -1.08 -12.87 17.16
C GLY A 348 -2.03 -13.99 17.61
N ARG A 349 -2.87 -13.72 18.61
CA ARG A 349 -3.93 -14.64 19.05
C ARG A 349 -5.10 -13.94 19.73
N ALA A 350 -6.28 -14.56 19.68
CA ALA A 350 -7.49 -14.17 20.41
C ALA A 350 -8.11 -15.40 21.10
N ALA A 351 -8.40 -15.29 22.40
CA ALA A 351 -8.92 -16.37 23.24
C ALA A 351 -10.28 -15.95 23.85
N ALA A 352 -11.32 -16.74 23.60
CA ALA A 352 -12.68 -16.53 24.09
C ALA A 352 -12.91 -17.27 25.42
N TYR A 353 -13.53 -16.60 26.39
CA TYR A 353 -13.77 -17.12 27.73
C TYR A 353 -15.23 -16.97 28.15
N SER A 354 -15.77 -18.05 28.71
CA SER A 354 -17.11 -18.09 29.28
C SER A 354 -17.28 -17.05 30.39
N GLY A 355 -18.32 -16.22 30.28
CA GLY A 355 -18.74 -15.21 31.24
C GLY A 355 -19.16 -15.81 32.56
N GLN A 356 -19.84 -16.95 32.53
CA GLN A 356 -20.23 -17.66 33.73
C GLN A 356 -19.02 -18.34 34.40
N SER A 357 -18.30 -19.17 33.65
CA SER A 357 -17.33 -20.12 34.23
C SER A 357 -15.87 -19.62 34.21
N GLY A 358 -15.51 -18.78 33.25
CA GLY A 358 -14.12 -18.43 32.93
C GLY A 358 -13.33 -19.53 32.25
N ALA A 359 -13.97 -20.60 31.79
CA ALA A 359 -13.36 -21.60 30.94
C ALA A 359 -13.02 -21.00 29.56
N LEU A 360 -11.93 -21.45 28.96
CA LEU A 360 -11.63 -21.17 27.55
C LEU A 360 -12.66 -21.89 26.68
N LEU A 361 -13.36 -21.15 25.83
CA LEU A 361 -14.32 -21.68 24.86
C LEU A 361 -13.60 -22.09 23.57
N PHE A 362 -12.88 -21.14 22.96
CA PHE A 362 -11.98 -21.39 21.84
C PHE A 362 -10.79 -20.41 21.84
N GLU A 363 -9.77 -20.74 21.03
CA GLU A 363 -8.61 -19.89 20.81
C GLU A 363 -8.28 -19.86 19.30
N LEU A 364 -8.27 -18.66 18.73
CA LEU A 364 -7.75 -18.39 17.39
C LEU A 364 -6.29 -17.95 17.52
N ALA A 365 -5.38 -18.60 16.79
CA ALA A 365 -3.99 -18.19 16.66
C ALA A 365 -3.68 -17.86 15.19
N GLY A 366 -2.91 -16.80 14.95
CA GLY A 366 -2.44 -16.47 13.61
C GLY A 366 -1.52 -17.56 13.06
N SER A 367 -1.73 -17.88 11.79
CA SER A 367 -1.10 -18.95 11.04
C SER A 367 0.36 -18.69 10.63
N GLN A 368 0.78 -17.42 10.56
CA GLN A 368 2.10 -17.01 10.08
C GLN A 368 2.79 -15.96 10.97
N SER A 369 4.12 -15.88 10.89
CA SER A 369 4.90 -14.89 11.63
C SER A 369 4.69 -13.48 11.05
N GLY A 370 4.02 -12.60 11.81
CA GLY A 370 3.78 -11.21 11.42
C GLY A 370 2.32 -10.86 11.15
N GLU A 371 1.41 -11.85 11.13
CA GLU A 371 -0.02 -11.55 11.16
C GLU A 371 -0.41 -10.88 12.48
N LEU A 372 -1.46 -10.07 12.46
CA LEU A 372 -1.97 -9.35 13.64
C LEU A 372 -3.35 -9.88 14.05
N ALA A 373 -3.49 -11.20 14.27
CA ALA A 373 -4.75 -11.79 14.69
C ALA A 373 -5.20 -11.25 16.06
N GLY A 374 -6.44 -10.77 16.12
CA GLY A 374 -7.00 -10.14 17.32
C GLY A 374 -6.63 -8.66 17.47
N TRP A 375 -6.30 -7.96 16.38
CA TRP A 375 -6.00 -6.52 16.40
C TRP A 375 -7.23 -5.66 16.72
N SER A 376 -8.37 -6.04 16.20
CA SER A 376 -9.69 -5.54 16.60
C SER A 376 -10.63 -6.72 16.81
N LEU A 377 -11.65 -6.51 17.64
CA LEU A 377 -12.55 -7.56 18.11
C LEU A 377 -13.95 -6.95 18.28
N ALA A 378 -14.98 -7.62 17.76
CA ALA A 378 -16.37 -7.32 18.07
C ALA A 378 -17.09 -8.65 18.37
N LEU A 379 -17.78 -8.71 19.51
CA LEU A 379 -18.39 -9.93 20.04
C LEU A 379 -19.84 -9.64 20.41
N GLY A 380 -20.78 -10.36 19.80
CA GLY A 380 -22.22 -10.10 19.96
C GLY A 380 -23.02 -10.46 18.72
N GLY A 381 -24.33 -10.66 18.93
CA GLY A 381 -25.25 -11.04 17.85
C GLY A 381 -25.07 -12.49 17.38
N ASP A 382 -26.13 -13.00 16.77
CA ASP A 382 -26.21 -14.31 16.11
C ASP A 382 -26.23 -14.02 14.60
N VAL A 383 -25.05 -14.08 13.98
CA VAL A 383 -24.81 -13.66 12.59
C VAL A 383 -25.20 -14.79 11.65
N ASP A 384 -24.88 -16.05 11.99
CA ASP A 384 -25.17 -17.25 11.20
C ASP A 384 -26.51 -17.95 11.51
N GLY A 385 -27.15 -17.61 12.63
CA GLY A 385 -28.54 -17.96 12.98
C GLY A 385 -28.69 -19.30 13.68
N ASP A 386 -27.61 -19.85 14.23
CA ASP A 386 -27.61 -21.12 14.95
C ASP A 386 -28.13 -20.98 16.41
N GLY A 387 -28.22 -19.75 16.93
CA GLY A 387 -28.66 -19.40 18.28
C GLY A 387 -27.54 -19.14 19.28
N HIS A 388 -26.28 -19.13 18.83
CA HIS A 388 -25.10 -18.73 19.60
C HIS A 388 -24.66 -17.31 19.24
N GLY A 389 -23.85 -16.70 20.11
CA GLY A 389 -23.16 -15.45 19.80
C GLY A 389 -21.94 -15.70 18.91
N ASP A 390 -21.66 -14.78 18.00
CA ASP A 390 -20.51 -14.83 17.09
C ASP A 390 -19.40 -13.84 17.46
N LEU A 391 -18.18 -14.13 16.95
CA LEU A 391 -17.00 -13.28 17.12
C LEU A 391 -16.47 -12.80 15.76
N VAL A 392 -16.41 -11.49 15.56
CA VAL A 392 -15.67 -10.86 14.46
C VAL A 392 -14.26 -10.51 14.93
N VAL A 393 -13.25 -11.09 14.28
CA VAL A 393 -11.83 -10.80 14.51
C VAL A 393 -11.26 -10.03 13.34
N GLY A 394 -10.68 -8.86 13.62
CA GLY A 394 -9.89 -8.09 12.66
C GLY A 394 -8.43 -8.55 12.61
N LEU A 395 -7.91 -8.66 11.39
CA LEU A 395 -6.53 -9.00 11.06
C LEU A 395 -6.05 -8.03 9.96
N PRO A 396 -5.67 -6.78 10.27
CA PRO A 396 -5.28 -5.77 9.27
C PRO A 396 -3.97 -6.09 8.52
N ARG A 397 -3.39 -7.26 8.79
CA ARG A 397 -2.21 -7.86 8.15
C ARG A 397 -2.41 -9.37 8.18
N ALA A 398 -3.31 -9.90 7.35
CA ALA A 398 -3.48 -11.34 7.18
C ALA A 398 -2.44 -11.90 6.19
N GLN A 399 -2.60 -13.15 5.75
CA GLN A 399 -1.79 -13.71 4.67
C GLN A 399 -1.81 -12.77 3.45
N THR A 400 -0.63 -12.51 2.86
CA THR A 400 -0.38 -11.51 1.80
C THR A 400 -0.48 -10.02 2.19
N TRP A 401 -0.45 -9.68 3.49
CA TRP A 401 -0.54 -8.30 4.03
C TRP A 401 -1.83 -7.53 3.71
N ARG A 402 -2.79 -8.13 3.00
CA ARG A 402 -4.16 -7.65 2.92
C ARG A 402 -4.79 -7.66 4.30
N GLY A 403 -5.67 -6.71 4.59
CA GLY A 403 -6.53 -6.78 5.76
C GLY A 403 -7.47 -7.99 5.69
N ALA A 404 -8.11 -8.30 6.80
CA ALA A 404 -9.18 -9.29 6.85
C ALA A 404 -10.07 -9.09 8.07
N ALA A 405 -11.33 -9.47 7.93
CA ALA A 405 -12.24 -9.71 9.05
C ALA A 405 -12.75 -11.16 8.96
N VAL A 406 -12.54 -11.94 10.02
CA VAL A 406 -13.01 -13.32 10.13
C VAL A 406 -14.16 -13.35 11.13
N VAL A 407 -15.34 -13.76 10.68
CA VAL A 407 -16.45 -14.13 11.56
C VAL A 407 -16.24 -15.58 11.96
N LEU A 408 -16.26 -15.86 13.26
CA LEU A 408 -16.19 -17.19 13.84
C LEU A 408 -17.54 -17.52 14.47
N SER A 409 -18.19 -18.54 13.90
CA SER A 409 -19.39 -19.17 14.42
C SER A 409 -19.12 -19.90 15.73
N GLY A 410 -20.10 -19.91 16.63
CA GLY A 410 -20.10 -20.79 17.81
C GLY A 410 -20.19 -22.30 17.49
N GLY A 411 -20.64 -22.70 16.29
CA GLY A 411 -21.21 -24.04 16.05
C GLY A 411 -20.59 -24.98 15.00
N GLU A 412 -19.81 -24.53 14.00
CA GLU A 412 -19.50 -25.36 12.80
C GLU A 412 -18.16 -26.16 12.77
N ALA A 413 -18.04 -27.09 11.81
CA ALA A 413 -16.87 -27.96 11.57
C ALA A 413 -16.30 -27.83 10.13
N THR A 414 -14.97 -27.77 9.97
CA THR A 414 -14.27 -27.24 8.78
C THR A 414 -13.32 -28.23 8.10
N LEU A 415 -13.03 -28.01 6.80
CA LEU A 415 -12.04 -28.69 5.96
C LEU A 415 -11.19 -27.67 5.18
N VAL A 416 -9.86 -27.86 5.18
CA VAL A 416 -8.88 -27.01 4.46
C VAL A 416 -7.91 -27.90 3.67
N SER A 417 -7.31 -27.38 2.59
CA SER A 417 -6.25 -28.06 1.80
C SER A 417 -5.02 -27.18 1.60
N ASP A 418 -3.85 -27.79 1.40
CA ASP A 418 -2.58 -27.07 1.14
C ASP A 418 -2.37 -26.63 -0.32
N SER A 419 -3.16 -27.16 -1.27
CA SER A 419 -3.12 -26.80 -2.68
C SER A 419 -4.44 -27.14 -3.40
N HIS A 420 -4.77 -26.35 -4.43
CA HIS A 420 -5.92 -26.57 -5.33
C HIS A 420 -5.50 -27.00 -6.75
N LEU A 421 -4.22 -27.30 -7.00
CA LEU A 421 -3.68 -27.70 -8.30
C LEU A 421 -2.72 -28.89 -8.19
N LEU A 422 -2.75 -29.80 -9.18
CA LEU A 422 -1.91 -31.00 -9.21
C LEU A 422 -1.55 -31.41 -10.66
N ALA A 423 -0.30 -31.15 -11.06
CA ALA A 423 0.18 -31.40 -12.42
C ALA A 423 0.18 -32.90 -12.79
N LEU A 424 -0.20 -33.24 -14.03
CA LEU A 424 -0.32 -34.62 -14.49
C LEU A 424 1.00 -35.17 -15.07
N ASP A 425 1.80 -34.32 -15.72
CA ASP A 425 3.10 -34.68 -16.25
C ASP A 425 4.17 -34.78 -15.15
N ALA A 426 4.25 -33.78 -14.26
CA ALA A 426 5.20 -33.71 -13.16
C ALA A 426 4.79 -34.53 -11.92
N GLY A 427 3.48 -34.75 -11.72
CA GLY A 427 2.96 -35.35 -10.48
C GLY A 427 3.00 -34.37 -9.29
N GLY A 428 2.64 -34.85 -8.10
CA GLY A 428 2.68 -34.04 -6.87
C GLY A 428 1.85 -34.62 -5.72
N SER A 429 1.61 -33.83 -4.68
CA SER A 429 0.75 -34.18 -3.54
C SER A 429 -0.06 -33.01 -3.02
N VAL A 430 -1.23 -33.28 -2.44
CA VAL A 430 -2.11 -32.32 -1.78
C VAL A 430 -2.54 -32.87 -0.41
N GLY A 431 -2.26 -32.14 0.65
CA GLY A 431 -2.71 -32.39 2.02
C GLY A 431 -4.06 -31.74 2.33
N PHE A 432 -4.78 -32.34 3.28
CA PHE A 432 -6.04 -31.83 3.83
C PHE A 432 -6.00 -31.84 5.36
N GLU A 433 -6.56 -30.82 6.00
CA GLU A 433 -6.75 -30.73 7.45
C GLU A 433 -8.24 -30.61 7.80
N LEU A 434 -8.66 -31.38 8.80
CA LEU A 434 -10.04 -31.50 9.28
C LEU A 434 -10.13 -30.92 10.68
N TRP A 435 -11.14 -30.07 10.92
CA TRP A 435 -11.32 -29.33 12.17
C TRP A 435 -12.75 -29.48 12.68
N GLY A 436 -12.99 -30.39 13.62
CA GLY A 436 -14.31 -30.65 14.22
C GLY A 436 -14.52 -30.07 15.62
N GLY A 437 -13.50 -29.44 16.21
CA GLY A 437 -13.54 -28.89 17.57
C GLY A 437 -13.65 -29.95 18.69
N PRO A 438 -13.52 -29.53 19.97
CA PRO A 438 -13.53 -30.47 21.11
C PRO A 438 -14.81 -31.30 21.25
N ALA A 439 -15.93 -30.81 20.71
CA ALA A 439 -17.21 -31.53 20.69
C ALA A 439 -17.16 -32.83 19.88
N LEU A 440 -16.29 -32.90 18.86
CA LEU A 440 -16.10 -34.08 17.99
C LEU A 440 -14.78 -34.83 18.29
N ALA A 441 -14.18 -34.59 19.45
CA ALA A 441 -12.99 -35.31 19.87
C ALA A 441 -13.26 -36.83 19.98
N ALA A 442 -12.43 -37.62 19.31
CA ALA A 442 -12.55 -39.08 19.16
C ALA A 442 -13.77 -39.61 18.33
N ASP A 443 -14.51 -38.76 17.62
CA ASP A 443 -15.48 -39.22 16.60
C ASP A 443 -14.75 -39.82 15.38
N PHE A 444 -15.43 -40.72 14.66
CA PHE A 444 -14.94 -41.21 13.37
C PHE A 444 -15.21 -40.16 12.28
N TYR A 445 -14.27 -40.00 11.35
CA TYR A 445 -14.48 -39.17 10.16
C TYR A 445 -14.29 -39.97 8.86
N VAL A 446 -15.01 -39.53 7.83
CA VAL A 446 -14.89 -40.04 6.46
C VAL A 446 -14.80 -38.83 5.51
N LEU A 447 -13.64 -38.64 4.88
CA LEU A 447 -13.40 -37.67 3.79
C LEU A 447 -13.71 -38.34 2.44
N VAL A 448 -14.39 -37.63 1.55
CA VAL A 448 -14.83 -38.15 0.24
C VAL A 448 -14.80 -37.07 -0.85
N GLY A 449 -14.54 -37.50 -2.09
CA GLY A 449 -14.48 -36.62 -3.27
C GLY A 449 -15.69 -36.74 -4.21
N SER A 450 -15.82 -35.82 -5.17
CA SER A 450 -16.78 -35.87 -6.28
C SER A 450 -16.24 -35.15 -7.51
N LEU A 451 -16.53 -35.68 -8.71
CA LEU A 451 -16.34 -35.01 -10.01
C LEU A 451 -17.60 -34.23 -10.44
N SER A 452 -18.75 -34.52 -9.82
CA SER A 452 -20.07 -34.01 -10.21
C SER A 452 -20.48 -32.73 -9.46
N GLY A 453 -19.57 -32.17 -8.65
CA GLY A 453 -19.77 -30.93 -7.91
C GLY A 453 -20.48 -31.12 -6.56
N THR A 454 -20.95 -30.00 -6.01
CA THR A 454 -21.42 -29.87 -4.63
C THR A 454 -22.95 -29.82 -4.48
N SER A 455 -23.68 -29.46 -5.53
CA SER A 455 -25.14 -29.24 -5.51
C SER A 455 -25.91 -30.35 -6.24
N PRO A 456 -26.97 -30.94 -5.67
CA PRO A 456 -27.77 -30.46 -4.52
C PRO A 456 -27.29 -30.96 -3.14
N GLY A 457 -26.05 -31.44 -3.02
CA GLY A 457 -25.57 -32.13 -1.82
C GLY A 457 -26.22 -33.51 -1.62
N THR A 458 -25.66 -34.29 -0.70
CA THR A 458 -26.14 -35.65 -0.38
C THR A 458 -26.61 -35.70 1.08
N PRO A 459 -27.92 -35.85 1.35
CA PRO A 459 -28.44 -36.04 2.70
C PRO A 459 -27.99 -37.40 3.28
N ILE A 460 -27.28 -37.37 4.42
CA ILE A 460 -26.81 -38.56 5.14
C ILE A 460 -27.26 -38.45 6.60
N ALA A 461 -28.28 -39.25 6.93
CA ALA A 461 -28.71 -39.56 8.30
C ALA A 461 -29.00 -38.37 9.26
N GLY A 462 -29.30 -37.18 8.72
CA GLY A 462 -29.66 -35.98 9.48
C GLY A 462 -28.95 -34.72 8.99
N VAL A 463 -27.74 -34.90 8.44
CA VAL A 463 -26.87 -33.84 7.92
C VAL A 463 -26.84 -33.89 6.39
N VAL A 464 -26.52 -32.78 5.72
CA VAL A 464 -26.28 -32.73 4.28
C VAL A 464 -24.78 -32.62 4.03
N LEU A 465 -24.18 -33.64 3.41
CA LEU A 465 -22.80 -33.60 2.97
C LEU A 465 -22.73 -32.85 1.62
N PRO A 466 -21.95 -31.77 1.45
CA PRO A 466 -21.99 -30.91 0.27
C PRO A 466 -21.20 -31.46 -0.94
N ILE A 467 -21.41 -32.73 -1.27
CA ILE A 467 -20.95 -33.36 -2.52
C ILE A 467 -22.10 -34.13 -3.19
N VAL A 468 -22.03 -34.26 -4.51
CA VAL A 468 -22.88 -35.16 -5.29
C VAL A 468 -22.22 -36.54 -5.36
N VAL A 469 -22.86 -37.59 -4.84
CA VAL A 469 -22.32 -38.96 -4.92
C VAL A 469 -22.26 -39.43 -6.38
N ASP A 470 -21.05 -39.71 -6.85
CA ASP A 470 -20.78 -40.21 -8.19
C ASP A 470 -19.76 -41.36 -8.22
N THR A 471 -19.26 -41.69 -9.42
CA THR A 471 -18.24 -42.74 -9.61
C THR A 471 -16.90 -42.40 -8.97
N TYR A 472 -16.54 -41.12 -8.83
CA TYR A 472 -15.35 -40.68 -8.12
C TYR A 472 -15.55 -40.76 -6.60
N THR A 473 -16.74 -40.43 -6.08
CA THR A 473 -17.08 -40.63 -4.66
C THR A 473 -16.96 -42.09 -4.24
N LEU A 474 -17.46 -43.01 -5.06
CA LEU A 474 -17.33 -44.45 -4.83
C LEU A 474 -15.87 -44.93 -4.94
N TYR A 475 -15.04 -44.27 -5.76
CA TYR A 475 -13.62 -44.54 -5.87
C TYR A 475 -12.85 -44.03 -4.65
N SER A 476 -13.11 -42.81 -4.14
CA SER A 476 -12.47 -42.29 -2.92
C SER A 476 -12.83 -43.13 -1.69
N LEU A 477 -14.09 -43.56 -1.57
CA LEU A 477 -14.52 -44.49 -0.51
C LEU A 477 -13.82 -45.86 -0.54
N ALA A 478 -13.21 -46.23 -1.67
CA ALA A 478 -12.47 -47.48 -1.80
C ALA A 478 -11.02 -47.41 -1.27
N ALA A 479 -10.58 -46.25 -0.76
CA ALA A 479 -9.21 -45.98 -0.29
C ALA A 479 -8.14 -46.41 -1.33
N PRO A 480 -8.12 -45.77 -2.50
CA PRO A 480 -7.18 -46.07 -3.57
C PRO A 480 -5.74 -45.69 -3.16
N PRO A 481 -4.68 -46.29 -3.75
CA PRO A 481 -3.30 -46.10 -3.31
C PRO A 481 -2.76 -44.68 -3.45
N GLU A 482 -3.44 -43.84 -4.24
CA GLU A 482 -3.20 -42.40 -4.38
C GLU A 482 -3.73 -41.58 -3.18
N GLN A 483 -4.49 -42.17 -2.25
CA GLN A 483 -5.12 -41.51 -1.10
C GLN A 483 -4.63 -42.08 0.24
N SER A 484 -4.41 -41.19 1.22
CA SER A 484 -3.98 -41.52 2.59
C SER A 484 -4.79 -40.71 3.60
N GLY A 485 -5.17 -41.31 4.74
CA GLY A 485 -5.88 -40.61 5.83
C GLY A 485 -7.37 -40.30 5.57
N PHE A 486 -7.96 -40.74 4.45
CA PHE A 486 -9.36 -40.41 4.10
C PHE A 486 -10.43 -41.01 5.05
N ILE A 487 -10.07 -41.95 5.92
CA ILE A 487 -10.93 -42.50 6.97
C ILE A 487 -10.11 -42.57 8.25
N GLY A 488 -10.60 -41.99 9.34
CA GLY A 488 -9.86 -41.91 10.59
C GLY A 488 -10.74 -41.64 11.81
N VAL A 489 -10.07 -41.26 12.90
CA VAL A 489 -10.66 -40.82 14.16
C VAL A 489 -10.06 -39.45 14.48
N LEU A 490 -10.89 -38.50 14.88
CA LEU A 490 -10.43 -37.16 15.26
C LEU A 490 -9.66 -37.23 16.58
N ASP A 491 -8.64 -36.38 16.74
CA ASP A 491 -7.81 -36.34 17.93
C ASP A 491 -8.52 -35.73 19.16
N ALA A 492 -7.79 -35.52 20.25
CA ALA A 492 -8.34 -34.96 21.48
C ALA A 492 -8.79 -33.49 21.38
N ALA A 493 -8.46 -32.80 20.29
CA ALA A 493 -8.91 -31.45 19.96
C ALA A 493 -9.91 -31.44 18.77
N GLY A 494 -10.37 -32.62 18.32
CA GLY A 494 -11.28 -32.75 17.19
C GLY A 494 -10.61 -32.62 15.81
N ARG A 495 -9.30 -32.87 15.69
CA ARG A 495 -8.55 -32.66 14.43
C ARG A 495 -8.24 -33.96 13.68
N GLY A 496 -8.13 -33.87 12.36
CA GLY A 496 -7.72 -34.97 11.49
C GLY A 496 -6.93 -34.48 10.27
N SER A 497 -6.30 -35.39 9.52
CA SER A 497 -5.59 -35.03 8.29
C SER A 497 -5.57 -36.15 7.25
N ALA A 498 -5.53 -35.76 5.98
CA ALA A 498 -5.50 -36.66 4.82
C ALA A 498 -4.56 -36.13 3.73
N THR A 499 -4.26 -36.94 2.71
CA THR A 499 -3.36 -36.57 1.62
C THR A 499 -3.69 -37.33 0.33
N ILE A 500 -3.56 -36.67 -0.81
CA ILE A 500 -3.57 -37.25 -2.16
C ILE A 500 -2.15 -37.16 -2.74
N VAL A 501 -1.71 -38.19 -3.48
CA VAL A 501 -0.44 -38.18 -4.22
C VAL A 501 -0.67 -38.72 -5.63
N LEU A 502 -0.37 -37.91 -6.65
CA LEU A 502 -0.39 -38.35 -8.06
C LEU A 502 1.03 -38.56 -8.61
N PRO A 503 1.28 -39.66 -9.34
CA PRO A 503 2.58 -39.91 -9.96
C PRO A 503 2.81 -39.04 -11.21
N PRO A 504 4.07 -38.77 -11.59
CA PRO A 504 4.40 -38.15 -12.87
C PRO A 504 3.87 -38.99 -14.05
N ASN A 505 3.50 -38.33 -15.15
CA ASN A 505 2.89 -38.92 -16.36
C ASN A 505 1.52 -39.59 -16.10
N THR A 506 0.72 -39.05 -15.19
CA THR A 506 -0.70 -39.41 -15.03
C THR A 506 -1.46 -39.10 -16.35
N PRO A 507 -2.45 -39.90 -16.77
CA PRO A 507 -3.04 -39.78 -18.11
C PRO A 507 -3.62 -38.38 -18.44
N PRO A 508 -3.31 -37.81 -19.63
CA PRO A 508 -3.80 -36.49 -20.07
C PRO A 508 -5.32 -36.31 -20.09
N ALA A 509 -6.08 -37.42 -20.10
CA ALA A 509 -7.54 -37.40 -20.16
C ALA A 509 -8.23 -36.81 -18.90
N LEU A 510 -7.47 -36.47 -17.86
CA LEU A 510 -7.94 -35.78 -16.66
C LEU A 510 -7.62 -34.27 -16.67
N ALA A 511 -6.89 -33.76 -17.67
CA ALA A 511 -6.51 -32.34 -17.73
C ALA A 511 -7.76 -31.45 -17.79
N GLY A 512 -7.79 -30.40 -16.96
CA GLY A 512 -8.94 -29.48 -16.84
C GLY A 512 -10.16 -30.03 -16.09
N ALA A 513 -10.08 -31.20 -15.42
CA ALA A 513 -11.12 -31.66 -14.50
C ALA A 513 -10.95 -31.05 -13.09
N THR A 514 -12.05 -30.82 -12.38
CA THR A 514 -12.05 -30.34 -10.98
C THR A 514 -12.69 -31.37 -10.04
N LEU A 515 -12.02 -31.67 -8.93
CA LEU A 515 -12.45 -32.61 -7.90
C LEU A 515 -12.85 -31.86 -6.62
N HIS A 516 -14.03 -32.14 -6.05
CA HIS A 516 -14.52 -31.50 -4.82
C HIS A 516 -14.52 -32.48 -3.63
N TYR A 517 -13.96 -32.11 -2.48
CA TYR A 517 -13.86 -32.95 -1.28
C TYR A 517 -14.60 -32.37 -0.08
N ALA A 518 -15.26 -33.21 0.72
CA ALA A 518 -15.87 -32.84 2.01
C ALA A 518 -15.81 -34.03 2.99
N TRP A 519 -15.84 -33.80 4.31
CA TRP A 519 -15.87 -34.87 5.31
C TRP A 519 -17.16 -34.90 6.14
N LEU A 520 -17.44 -36.09 6.69
CA LEU A 520 -18.58 -36.38 7.56
C LEU A 520 -18.07 -36.95 8.90
N ALA A 521 -18.56 -36.39 10.02
CA ALA A 521 -18.41 -36.93 11.36
C ALA A 521 -19.45 -38.03 11.63
N VAL A 522 -19.04 -39.13 12.27
CA VAL A 522 -19.88 -40.28 12.58
C VAL A 522 -19.67 -40.70 14.04
N ASP A 523 -20.74 -40.61 14.83
CA ASP A 523 -20.78 -41.01 16.24
C ASP A 523 -20.42 -42.51 16.38
N GLY A 524 -19.60 -42.83 17.39
CA GLY A 524 -19.22 -44.20 17.76
C GLY A 524 -20.36 -45.06 18.36
N ALA A 525 -21.55 -44.51 18.55
CA ALA A 525 -22.74 -45.23 19.02
C ALA A 525 -23.22 -46.33 18.04
N PRO A 526 -23.91 -47.39 18.51
CA PRO A 526 -24.37 -48.49 17.66
C PRO A 526 -25.60 -48.10 16.81
N GLY A 527 -25.31 -47.67 15.58
CA GLY A 527 -26.21 -47.11 14.59
C GLY A 527 -25.51 -45.89 14.00
N LEU A 528 -25.59 -45.65 12.69
CA LEU A 528 -24.76 -44.65 12.00
C LEU A 528 -25.55 -43.35 11.67
N PRO A 529 -25.87 -42.47 12.63
CA PRO A 529 -26.16 -41.08 12.29
C PRO A 529 -24.84 -40.36 11.98
N GLY A 530 -24.83 -39.56 10.92
CA GLY A 530 -23.80 -38.53 10.79
C GLY A 530 -24.11 -37.42 11.79
N SER A 531 -23.10 -36.93 12.51
CA SER A 531 -23.28 -35.85 13.50
C SER A 531 -23.09 -34.48 12.85
N HIS A 532 -22.03 -34.31 12.04
CA HIS A 532 -21.66 -33.05 11.37
C HIS A 532 -21.05 -33.32 9.99
N ALA A 533 -21.03 -32.32 9.11
CA ALA A 533 -20.39 -32.36 7.80
C ALA A 533 -19.64 -31.04 7.55
N SER A 534 -18.54 -31.10 6.80
CA SER A 534 -17.72 -29.92 6.50
C SER A 534 -18.15 -29.17 5.24
N ASN A 535 -17.61 -27.96 5.07
CA ASN A 535 -17.51 -27.29 3.77
C ASN A 535 -16.80 -28.16 2.69
N PRO A 536 -17.06 -27.92 1.39
CA PRO A 536 -16.38 -28.58 0.28
C PRO A 536 -15.13 -27.83 -0.22
N VAL A 537 -14.16 -28.55 -0.79
CA VAL A 537 -12.84 -28.03 -1.25
C VAL A 537 -12.46 -28.53 -2.67
N PRO A 538 -12.11 -27.66 -3.66
CA PRO A 538 -11.81 -28.04 -5.06
C PRO A 538 -10.32 -28.32 -5.40
N LEU A 539 -10.04 -29.04 -6.50
CA LEU A 539 -8.68 -29.42 -6.99
C LEU A 539 -8.59 -29.70 -8.54
N SER A 540 -7.56 -29.21 -9.28
CA SER A 540 -7.43 -29.18 -10.79
C SER A 540 -6.07 -29.69 -11.42
N LEU A 541 -5.90 -29.91 -12.78
CA LEU A 541 -4.85 -30.81 -13.44
C LEU A 541 -4.22 -30.40 -14.89
N SER A 542 -2.89 -30.58 -15.27
CA SER A 542 -2.10 -30.07 -16.53
C SER A 542 -0.77 -30.79 -17.12
N ILE A 543 -0.14 -30.49 -18.35
CA ILE A 543 1.02 -31.21 -19.13
C ILE A 543 1.93 -30.46 -20.27
N ASP A 544 3.26 -30.77 -20.60
CA ASP A 544 4.16 -30.33 -21.81
C ASP A 544 5.45 -31.21 -22.37
N SER A 545 6.10 -31.02 -23.60
CA SER A 545 7.56 -31.34 -24.11
C SER A 545 7.97 -31.65 -25.67
N CYS A 546 9.29 -31.60 -26.11
CA CYS A 546 9.86 -31.83 -27.54
C CYS A 546 11.34 -32.43 -27.77
N ALA A 547 11.71 -33.09 -28.93
CA ALA A 547 13.12 -33.37 -29.50
C ALA A 547 13.27 -34.24 -30.84
N VAL A 548 14.29 -34.02 -31.75
CA VAL A 548 15.05 -34.95 -32.73
C VAL A 548 15.77 -34.20 -33.95
N LEU A 549 16.77 -34.80 -34.67
CA LEU A 549 17.74 -34.21 -35.67
C LEU A 549 17.70 -34.72 -37.16
N ASP A 550 18.01 -33.86 -38.17
CA ASP A 550 18.29 -34.18 -39.62
C ASP A 550 19.28 -33.18 -40.30
N PRO A 551 20.40 -33.62 -40.94
CA PRO A 551 21.44 -32.73 -41.51
C PRO A 551 21.17 -32.09 -42.90
N GLN A 552 19.94 -32.13 -43.44
CA GLN A 552 19.56 -31.28 -44.59
C GLN A 552 19.03 -29.89 -44.19
N LEU A 553 18.91 -29.65 -42.88
CA LEU A 553 18.26 -28.52 -42.24
C LEU A 553 19.21 -27.96 -41.14
N ASP A 554 20.49 -27.81 -41.48
CA ASP A 554 21.61 -27.39 -40.62
C ASP A 554 22.62 -26.64 -41.54
N CYS A 555 22.32 -25.38 -41.89
CA CYS A 555 23.07 -24.56 -42.85
C CYS A 555 24.37 -24.02 -42.25
N ASN A 556 24.37 -23.71 -40.96
CA ASN A 556 25.57 -23.29 -40.21
C ASN A 556 26.50 -24.50 -39.87
N THR A 557 26.00 -25.74 -40.01
CA THR A 557 26.70 -27.02 -39.76
C THR A 557 27.11 -27.25 -38.31
N ASN A 558 26.36 -26.67 -37.36
CA ASN A 558 26.68 -26.71 -35.93
C ASN A 558 26.22 -28.02 -35.23
N GLY A 559 25.33 -28.80 -35.86
CA GLY A 559 24.79 -30.06 -35.34
C GLY A 559 23.46 -29.95 -34.59
N GLN A 560 22.79 -28.79 -34.64
CA GLN A 560 21.37 -28.60 -34.39
C GLN A 560 20.61 -28.53 -35.72
N LEU A 561 19.28 -28.41 -35.67
CA LEU A 561 18.51 -28.01 -36.85
C LEU A 561 18.49 -26.48 -36.91
N ASP A 562 18.52 -25.88 -38.10
CA ASP A 562 18.32 -24.43 -38.31
C ASP A 562 17.02 -23.97 -37.60
N ALA A 563 15.94 -24.73 -37.76
CA ALA A 563 14.67 -24.48 -37.07
C ALA A 563 14.76 -24.61 -35.53
N CYS A 564 15.73 -25.35 -35.00
CA CYS A 564 16.01 -25.42 -33.56
C CYS A 564 16.97 -24.31 -33.10
N ASP A 565 17.90 -23.86 -33.95
CA ASP A 565 18.74 -22.70 -33.67
C ASP A 565 17.91 -21.42 -33.64
N LEU A 566 16.99 -21.23 -34.60
CA LEU A 566 16.00 -20.16 -34.60
C LEU A 566 15.09 -20.25 -33.35
N LEU A 567 14.59 -21.44 -33.00
CA LEU A 567 13.79 -21.65 -31.79
C LEU A 567 14.58 -21.51 -30.47
N GLN A 568 15.92 -21.55 -30.53
CA GLN A 568 16.82 -21.35 -29.37
C GLN A 568 17.51 -19.97 -29.39
N GLY A 569 17.24 -19.11 -30.37
CA GLY A 569 17.88 -17.80 -30.52
C GLY A 569 19.39 -17.84 -30.79
N LEU A 570 19.87 -18.86 -31.50
CA LEU A 570 21.30 -19.05 -31.80
C LEU A 570 21.73 -18.49 -33.18
N GLU A 571 20.77 -18.19 -34.05
CA GLU A 571 20.92 -17.49 -35.34
C GLU A 571 19.69 -16.55 -35.52
N LEU A 572 19.78 -15.56 -36.42
CA LEU A 572 18.66 -14.70 -36.81
C LEU A 572 18.07 -15.13 -38.17
N ASP A 573 16.76 -14.92 -38.37
CA ASP A 573 16.02 -14.96 -39.66
C ASP A 573 14.97 -13.85 -39.61
N CYS A 574 15.40 -12.60 -39.78
CA CYS A 574 14.59 -11.41 -39.54
C CYS A 574 13.50 -11.17 -40.61
N ASN A 575 13.47 -12.02 -41.65
CA ASN A 575 12.42 -12.02 -42.67
C ASN A 575 11.57 -13.31 -42.68
N ASP A 576 11.74 -14.17 -41.66
CA ASP A 576 10.94 -15.36 -41.32
C ASP A 576 10.72 -16.33 -42.51
N ASN A 577 11.75 -16.52 -43.33
CA ASN A 577 11.65 -17.34 -44.55
C ASN A 577 12.08 -18.81 -44.34
N GLY A 578 12.58 -19.14 -43.15
CA GLY A 578 13.09 -20.45 -42.76
C GLY A 578 14.56 -20.68 -43.12
N VAL A 579 15.34 -19.61 -43.31
CA VAL A 579 16.77 -19.62 -43.60
C VAL A 579 17.44 -18.51 -42.80
N PRO A 580 18.46 -18.81 -41.97
CA PRO A 580 19.19 -17.78 -41.24
C PRO A 580 19.73 -16.63 -42.11
N ASP A 581 19.61 -15.39 -41.65
CA ASP A 581 20.11 -14.17 -42.29
C ASP A 581 21.62 -14.27 -42.56
N SER A 582 22.36 -14.96 -41.68
CA SER A 582 23.78 -15.26 -41.84
C SER A 582 24.05 -16.13 -43.09
N CYS A 583 23.16 -17.09 -43.37
CA CYS A 583 23.16 -17.91 -44.59
C CYS A 583 22.68 -17.12 -45.83
N GLU A 584 21.83 -16.11 -45.68
CA GLU A 584 21.37 -15.22 -46.77
C GLU A 584 22.39 -14.16 -47.21
N LEU A 585 23.00 -13.46 -46.25
CA LEU A 585 24.10 -12.52 -46.49
C LEU A 585 25.29 -13.24 -47.12
N ALA A 586 25.59 -14.47 -46.66
CA ALA A 586 26.61 -15.31 -47.28
C ALA A 586 26.25 -15.79 -48.71
N ALA A 587 24.96 -15.98 -49.00
CA ALA A 587 24.46 -16.31 -50.34
C ALA A 587 24.37 -15.09 -51.27
N GLY A 588 24.34 -13.87 -50.72
CA GLY A 588 24.15 -12.62 -51.44
C GLY A 588 22.72 -12.44 -51.98
N THR A 589 21.72 -12.95 -51.25
CA THR A 589 20.30 -12.88 -51.63
C THR A 589 19.58 -11.64 -51.10
N ALA A 590 20.11 -11.01 -50.06
CA ALA A 590 19.57 -9.81 -49.41
C ALA A 590 20.49 -8.57 -49.57
N VAL A 591 20.03 -7.41 -49.10
CA VAL A 591 20.72 -6.11 -49.19
C VAL A 591 20.88 -5.51 -47.81
N ASP A 592 22.08 -5.01 -47.53
CA ASP A 592 22.53 -4.26 -46.35
C ASP A 592 23.14 -2.96 -46.92
N ALA A 593 22.50 -1.81 -46.70
CA ALA A 593 22.85 -0.53 -47.35
C ALA A 593 23.50 0.50 -46.42
N ASP A 594 23.32 0.39 -45.09
CA ASP A 594 24.02 1.21 -44.10
C ASP A 594 25.25 0.50 -43.49
N PHE A 595 25.45 -0.78 -43.80
CA PHE A 595 26.59 -1.62 -43.42
C PHE A 595 26.67 -1.93 -41.91
N ASP A 596 25.52 -1.98 -41.23
CA ASP A 596 25.43 -2.44 -39.84
C ASP A 596 25.58 -3.97 -39.69
N GLY A 597 25.39 -4.72 -40.78
CA GLY A 597 25.48 -6.18 -40.84
C GLY A 597 24.12 -6.89 -40.87
N LEU A 598 23.02 -6.14 -40.95
CA LEU A 598 21.65 -6.60 -41.06
C LEU A 598 21.06 -6.17 -42.41
N ILE A 599 19.94 -6.79 -42.79
CA ILE A 599 19.36 -6.54 -44.12
C ILE A 599 18.33 -5.41 -44.04
N ASP A 600 18.36 -4.45 -44.98
CA ASP A 600 17.50 -3.26 -44.99
C ASP A 600 16.00 -3.62 -44.94
N ALA A 601 15.63 -4.79 -45.43
CA ALA A 601 14.27 -5.32 -45.40
C ALA A 601 13.73 -5.51 -43.97
N CYS A 602 14.62 -5.54 -42.97
CA CYS A 602 14.30 -5.66 -41.55
C CYS A 602 14.26 -4.28 -40.83
N GLN A 603 14.61 -3.17 -41.48
CA GLN A 603 14.42 -1.82 -40.93
C GLN A 603 13.03 -1.25 -41.31
N SER A 604 11.96 -1.73 -40.65
CA SER A 604 10.57 -1.36 -40.99
C SER A 604 9.90 -0.39 -39.99
N VAL A 605 8.89 0.35 -40.45
CA VAL A 605 8.03 1.19 -39.59
C VAL A 605 6.69 0.47 -39.39
N VAL A 606 6.32 0.27 -38.13
CA VAL A 606 5.04 -0.29 -37.68
C VAL A 606 4.18 0.83 -37.11
N PHE A 607 2.94 0.94 -37.59
CA PHE A 607 1.99 1.96 -37.15
C PHE A 607 1.02 1.41 -36.08
N VAL A 608 0.69 2.22 -35.08
CA VAL A 608 -0.24 1.91 -33.99
C VAL A 608 -1.25 3.04 -33.83
N ASP A 609 -2.54 2.71 -33.87
CA ASP A 609 -3.66 3.64 -33.75
C ASP A 609 -4.87 2.87 -33.20
N GLY A 610 -5.32 3.24 -32.00
CA GLY A 610 -6.46 2.60 -31.33
C GLY A 610 -7.77 2.69 -32.12
N ASP A 611 -7.95 3.76 -32.90
CA ASP A 611 -9.13 4.02 -33.73
C ASP A 611 -9.04 3.42 -35.14
N ALA A 612 -7.93 2.74 -35.48
CA ALA A 612 -7.75 2.11 -36.79
C ALA A 612 -8.83 1.05 -37.06
N THR A 613 -9.56 1.21 -38.18
CA THR A 613 -10.61 0.25 -38.60
C THR A 613 -10.14 -0.71 -39.70
N GLY A 614 -8.83 -0.88 -39.85
CA GLY A 614 -8.18 -1.64 -40.91
C GLY A 614 -8.12 -3.14 -40.65
N VAL A 615 -7.06 -3.77 -41.16
CA VAL A 615 -6.77 -5.20 -40.93
C VAL A 615 -5.87 -5.45 -39.70
N ALA A 616 -5.41 -4.39 -39.02
CA ALA A 616 -4.49 -4.43 -37.88
C ALA A 616 -3.21 -5.24 -38.15
N ASP A 617 -2.49 -4.85 -39.22
CA ASP A 617 -1.20 -5.44 -39.63
C ASP A 617 -0.01 -4.47 -39.51
N GLY A 618 -0.23 -3.26 -39.00
CA GLY A 618 0.81 -2.27 -38.77
C GLY A 618 1.39 -1.63 -40.03
N SER A 619 0.92 -1.95 -41.24
CA SER A 619 1.56 -1.58 -42.51
C SER A 619 1.38 -0.11 -42.94
N SER A 620 0.42 0.60 -42.33
CA SER A 620 0.13 2.02 -42.55
C SER A 620 -0.85 2.49 -41.48
N TRP A 621 -1.03 3.79 -41.25
CA TRP A 621 -2.07 4.32 -40.34
C TRP A 621 -3.46 3.70 -40.56
N ALA A 622 -3.88 3.52 -41.82
CA ALA A 622 -5.18 2.92 -42.13
C ALA A 622 -5.30 1.41 -41.81
N HIS A 623 -4.18 0.74 -41.52
CA HIS A 623 -4.08 -0.67 -41.16
C HIS A 623 -3.25 -0.88 -39.87
N ALA A 624 -3.07 0.16 -39.07
CA ALA A 624 -2.27 0.17 -37.86
C ALA A 624 -2.77 -0.86 -36.85
N TYR A 625 -1.88 -1.34 -35.98
CA TYR A 625 -2.28 -2.15 -34.84
C TYR A 625 -3.13 -1.31 -33.87
N ASN A 626 -4.22 -1.87 -33.38
CA ASN A 626 -5.03 -1.26 -32.32
C ASN A 626 -4.44 -1.51 -30.91
N ASP A 627 -3.38 -2.31 -30.82
CA ASP A 627 -2.73 -2.74 -29.58
C ASP A 627 -1.21 -2.55 -29.71
N LEU A 628 -0.60 -1.82 -28.77
CA LEU A 628 0.82 -1.48 -28.81
C LEU A 628 1.72 -2.69 -28.45
N SER A 629 1.27 -3.59 -27.57
CA SER A 629 2.00 -4.79 -27.21
C SER A 629 2.14 -5.73 -28.41
N GLN A 630 1.11 -5.83 -29.26
CA GLN A 630 1.17 -6.55 -30.55
C GLN A 630 2.17 -5.91 -31.52
N ALA A 631 2.20 -4.57 -31.61
CA ALA A 631 3.15 -3.87 -32.47
C ALA A 631 4.61 -4.04 -32.01
N LEU A 632 4.87 -3.99 -30.70
CA LEU A 632 6.20 -4.25 -30.12
C LEU A 632 6.64 -5.71 -30.29
N ALA A 633 5.71 -6.66 -30.34
CA ALA A 633 6.01 -8.04 -30.69
C ALA A 633 6.28 -8.23 -32.19
N ALA A 634 5.58 -7.49 -33.05
CA ALA A 634 5.64 -7.63 -34.51
C ALA A 634 6.76 -6.82 -35.19
N VAL A 635 7.26 -5.75 -34.56
CA VAL A 635 8.34 -4.93 -35.12
C VAL A 635 9.64 -5.76 -35.24
N PRO A 636 10.34 -5.73 -36.37
CA PRO A 636 11.66 -6.33 -36.50
C PRO A 636 12.71 -5.55 -35.70
N GLU A 637 13.87 -6.18 -35.49
CA GLU A 637 15.03 -5.51 -34.91
C GLU A 637 15.44 -4.31 -35.78
N PHE A 638 15.91 -3.21 -35.17
CA PHE A 638 16.20 -1.93 -35.85
C PHE A 638 14.98 -1.24 -36.51
N GLY A 639 13.77 -1.78 -36.29
CA GLY A 639 12.51 -1.16 -36.70
C GLY A 639 12.05 -0.01 -35.80
N GLN A 640 10.99 0.68 -36.23
CA GLN A 640 10.36 1.77 -35.49
C GLN A 640 8.88 1.50 -35.27
N VAL A 641 8.35 1.92 -34.12
CA VAL A 641 6.92 1.89 -33.79
C VAL A 641 6.43 3.32 -33.64
N TRP A 642 5.49 3.74 -34.50
CA TRP A 642 4.88 5.07 -34.47
C TRP A 642 3.45 4.96 -33.94
N VAL A 643 3.16 5.68 -32.85
CA VAL A 643 1.93 5.54 -32.07
C VAL A 643 1.11 6.83 -32.13
N ALA A 644 -0.14 6.72 -32.55
CA ALA A 644 -1.07 7.83 -32.58
C ALA A 644 -1.43 8.34 -31.17
N GLU A 645 -2.15 9.46 -31.10
CA GLU A 645 -2.80 9.91 -29.87
C GLU A 645 -3.74 8.84 -29.29
N GLY A 646 -4.01 8.93 -28.00
CA GLY A 646 -4.89 8.01 -27.28
C GLY A 646 -4.23 7.35 -26.07
N VAL A 647 -4.98 6.44 -25.44
CA VAL A 647 -4.60 5.75 -24.20
C VAL A 647 -4.39 4.27 -24.46
N TYR A 648 -3.15 3.81 -24.28
CA TYR A 648 -2.70 2.45 -24.54
C TYR A 648 -2.36 1.76 -23.21
N ARG A 649 -2.94 0.59 -22.98
CA ARG A 649 -2.72 -0.25 -21.79
C ARG A 649 -1.89 -1.48 -22.16
N PRO A 650 -0.96 -1.97 -21.31
CA PRO A 650 -0.15 -3.15 -21.61
C PRO A 650 -0.94 -4.42 -21.93
N GLY A 651 -2.17 -4.53 -21.40
CA GLY A 651 -3.12 -5.60 -21.69
C GLY A 651 -4.58 -5.22 -21.37
N PRO A 652 -5.53 -6.14 -21.57
CA PRO A 652 -6.92 -5.97 -21.15
C PRO A 652 -7.09 -6.02 -19.61
N VAL A 653 -8.24 -5.54 -19.13
CA VAL A 653 -8.68 -5.68 -17.73
C VAL A 653 -8.55 -7.14 -17.26
N GLY A 654 -7.89 -7.36 -16.12
CA GLY A 654 -7.64 -8.70 -15.57
C GLY A 654 -6.43 -9.43 -16.14
N SER A 655 -5.58 -8.76 -16.94
CA SER A 655 -4.20 -9.21 -17.19
C SER A 655 -3.39 -9.29 -15.88
N ALA A 656 -2.29 -10.04 -15.89
CA ALA A 656 -1.38 -10.11 -14.74
C ALA A 656 -0.66 -8.76 -14.53
N PRO A 657 -0.40 -8.30 -13.29
CA PRO A 657 0.29 -7.03 -13.03
C PRO A 657 1.72 -6.93 -13.61
N GLU A 658 2.36 -8.07 -13.91
CA GLU A 658 3.64 -8.13 -14.63
C GLU A 658 3.54 -7.78 -16.14
N THR A 659 2.34 -7.58 -16.68
CA THR A 659 2.13 -7.18 -18.08
C THR A 659 2.68 -5.77 -18.30
N THR A 660 3.49 -5.57 -19.34
CA THR A 660 4.26 -4.33 -19.50
C THR A 660 4.54 -4.04 -20.97
N PHE A 661 4.76 -2.76 -21.30
CA PHE A 661 5.39 -2.40 -22.57
C PHE A 661 6.91 -2.60 -22.45
N SER A 662 7.39 -3.79 -22.80
CA SER A 662 8.83 -4.05 -22.86
C SER A 662 9.44 -3.35 -24.07
N LEU A 663 10.40 -2.45 -23.82
CA LEU A 663 11.31 -1.96 -24.84
C LEU A 663 12.13 -3.13 -25.40
N ARG A 664 12.55 -3.00 -26.66
CA ARG A 664 13.38 -3.97 -27.36
C ARG A 664 14.69 -3.30 -27.79
N GLU A 665 15.76 -4.08 -27.77
CA GLU A 665 17.07 -3.66 -28.25
C GLU A 665 16.97 -3.13 -29.70
N HIS A 666 17.67 -2.04 -30.00
CA HIS A 666 17.67 -1.36 -31.30
C HIS A 666 16.31 -0.80 -31.82
N VAL A 667 15.20 -0.94 -31.09
CA VAL A 667 13.86 -0.47 -31.55
C VAL A 667 13.54 0.93 -31.05
N GLY A 668 13.07 1.80 -31.95
CA GLY A 668 12.59 3.14 -31.61
C GLY A 668 11.07 3.22 -31.48
N LEU A 669 10.57 3.56 -30.29
CA LEU A 669 9.16 3.74 -29.97
C LEU A 669 8.83 5.25 -29.82
N TYR A 670 7.89 5.74 -30.64
CA TYR A 670 7.60 7.17 -30.80
C TYR A 670 6.09 7.47 -30.70
N GLY A 671 5.69 8.30 -29.73
CA GLY A 671 4.32 8.81 -29.53
C GLY A 671 4.18 10.29 -29.92
N GLY A 672 2.97 10.78 -30.18
CA GLY A 672 2.73 12.17 -30.60
C GLY A 672 2.18 12.37 -32.01
N PHE A 673 1.62 11.32 -32.64
CA PHE A 673 1.10 11.35 -34.01
C PHE A 673 -0.43 11.52 -34.04
N ALA A 674 -0.97 12.16 -35.07
CA ALA A 674 -2.42 12.28 -35.30
C ALA A 674 -3.00 11.19 -36.23
N GLY A 675 -2.19 10.19 -36.64
CA GLY A 675 -2.62 9.10 -37.52
C GLY A 675 -2.62 9.44 -39.01
N GLY A 676 -1.80 10.41 -39.44
CA GLY A 676 -1.76 10.88 -40.83
C GLY A 676 -0.37 11.26 -41.37
N GLU A 677 0.66 11.16 -40.54
CA GLU A 677 2.01 11.63 -40.80
C GLU A 677 2.80 10.70 -41.73
N SER A 678 3.69 11.29 -42.51
CA SER A 678 4.60 10.60 -43.44
C SER A 678 6.07 10.62 -43.00
N SER A 679 6.38 11.25 -41.86
CA SER A 679 7.75 11.43 -41.36
C SER A 679 7.73 11.79 -39.88
N LEU A 680 8.68 11.26 -39.10
CA LEU A 680 8.84 11.51 -37.66
C LEU A 680 8.82 13.01 -37.28
N ALA A 681 9.38 13.88 -38.12
CA ALA A 681 9.41 15.34 -37.90
C ALA A 681 8.06 16.07 -38.08
N GLN A 682 6.95 15.37 -38.34
CA GLN A 682 5.59 15.93 -38.36
C GLN A 682 4.83 15.74 -37.03
N ARG A 683 5.39 14.94 -36.13
CA ARG A 683 4.87 14.60 -34.81
C ARG A 683 4.80 15.83 -33.90
N ASP A 684 3.76 15.91 -33.08
CA ASP A 684 3.53 16.97 -32.08
C ASP A 684 2.95 16.32 -30.82
N SER A 685 3.83 15.97 -29.87
CA SER A 685 3.45 15.28 -28.62
C SER A 685 2.65 16.14 -27.66
N GLN A 686 2.58 17.47 -27.88
CA GLN A 686 1.75 18.38 -27.08
C GLN A 686 0.33 18.50 -27.65
N ALA A 687 0.19 18.48 -28.98
CA ALA A 687 -1.12 18.49 -29.64
C ALA A 687 -1.80 17.11 -29.68
N ASN A 688 -1.02 16.04 -29.77
CA ASN A 688 -1.48 14.66 -29.99
C ASN A 688 -0.98 13.74 -28.85
N PRO A 689 -1.48 13.86 -27.61
CA PRO A 689 -0.93 13.14 -26.47
C PRO A 689 -1.11 11.62 -26.62
N THR A 690 0.02 10.89 -26.60
CA THR A 690 0.04 9.42 -26.53
C THR A 690 0.33 9.00 -25.09
N ILE A 691 -0.59 8.25 -24.47
CA ILE A 691 -0.56 7.89 -23.06
C ILE A 691 -0.34 6.38 -22.92
N LEU A 692 0.69 5.97 -22.19
CA LEU A 692 0.90 4.60 -21.70
C LEU A 692 0.37 4.54 -20.27
N ASP A 693 -0.70 3.77 -20.08
CA ASP A 693 -1.47 3.75 -18.84
C ASP A 693 -1.32 2.41 -18.14
N GLY A 694 -0.82 2.42 -16.90
CA GLY A 694 -0.73 1.20 -16.10
C GLY A 694 -2.06 0.76 -15.51
N ASP A 695 -2.98 1.70 -15.34
CA ASP A 695 -4.37 1.48 -14.93
C ASP A 695 -5.13 0.68 -15.99
N LEU A 696 -5.27 -0.62 -15.73
CA LEU A 696 -5.92 -1.55 -16.67
C LEU A 696 -7.44 -1.40 -16.68
N ALA A 697 -8.08 -1.13 -15.54
CA ALA A 697 -9.54 -1.10 -15.40
C ALA A 697 -10.19 0.25 -15.76
N ALA A 698 -9.40 1.33 -15.82
CA ALA A 698 -9.82 2.71 -16.08
C ALA A 698 -10.63 3.37 -14.94
N ASP A 699 -10.48 2.90 -13.71
CA ASP A 699 -11.28 3.28 -12.54
C ASP A 699 -10.48 3.92 -11.39
N ASP A 700 -9.15 4.00 -11.48
CA ASP A 700 -8.29 4.88 -10.67
C ASP A 700 -8.88 6.31 -10.58
N GLY A 701 -9.29 6.73 -9.38
CA GLY A 701 -9.95 8.02 -9.13
C GLY A 701 -11.48 8.01 -9.26
N THR A 702 -12.09 6.84 -9.39
CA THR A 702 -13.54 6.62 -9.21
C THR A 702 -13.79 5.83 -7.92
N LEU A 703 -15.01 5.90 -7.35
CA LEU A 703 -15.35 5.11 -6.16
C LEU A 703 -15.25 3.61 -6.48
N GLY A 704 -14.31 2.92 -5.84
CA GLY A 704 -14.12 1.47 -5.93
C GLY A 704 -13.06 0.99 -6.92
N GLY A 705 -12.34 1.87 -7.62
CA GLY A 705 -11.13 1.49 -8.36
C GLY A 705 -9.96 1.23 -7.40
N THR A 706 -9.06 0.30 -7.75
CA THR A 706 -7.92 -0.10 -6.90
C THR A 706 -6.59 -0.04 -7.64
N LEU A 707 -5.47 -0.11 -6.92
CA LEU A 707 -4.13 -0.14 -7.54
C LEU A 707 -3.65 -1.57 -7.91
N ILE A 708 -4.49 -2.60 -7.77
CA ILE A 708 -4.09 -4.02 -7.77
C ILE A 708 -4.03 -4.61 -9.19
N GLU A 709 -4.99 -4.18 -10.02
CA GLU A 709 -5.09 -4.43 -11.45
C GLU A 709 -4.07 -3.62 -12.23
N ASN A 710 -3.52 -2.56 -11.62
CA ASN A 710 -2.52 -1.73 -12.25
C ASN A 710 -1.25 -2.55 -12.45
N VAL A 711 -0.61 -2.36 -13.60
CA VAL A 711 0.64 -3.06 -13.84
C VAL A 711 1.75 -2.53 -12.93
N TRP A 712 2.62 -3.43 -12.48
CA TRP A 712 3.74 -3.08 -11.61
C TRP A 712 4.64 -2.05 -12.27
N SER A 713 5.03 -2.29 -13.52
CA SER A 713 5.87 -1.37 -14.31
C SER A 713 5.25 -1.16 -15.69
N VAL A 714 4.75 0.04 -15.96
CA VAL A 714 4.10 0.38 -17.25
C VAL A 714 5.02 0.11 -18.44
N VAL A 715 6.30 0.47 -18.28
CA VAL A 715 7.37 0.21 -19.25
C VAL A 715 8.49 -0.56 -18.56
N THR A 716 9.09 -1.52 -19.27
CA THR A 716 10.32 -2.20 -18.85
C THR A 716 11.40 -2.04 -19.91
N ALA A 717 12.66 -1.89 -19.47
CA ALA A 717 13.82 -1.97 -20.34
C ALA A 717 14.74 -3.08 -19.83
N PRO A 718 14.61 -4.32 -20.36
CA PRO A 718 15.46 -5.45 -20.00
C PRO A 718 16.96 -5.17 -20.14
N ALA A 719 17.81 -5.96 -19.49
CA ALA A 719 19.27 -5.74 -19.48
C ALA A 719 19.96 -5.90 -20.85
N SER A 720 19.28 -6.44 -21.87
CA SER A 720 19.73 -6.43 -23.27
C SER A 720 19.49 -5.09 -23.97
N VAL A 721 18.56 -4.26 -23.48
CA VAL A 721 18.22 -2.98 -24.09
C VAL A 721 19.41 -2.04 -24.01
N ASP A 722 19.91 -1.66 -25.18
CA ASP A 722 21.04 -0.74 -25.34
C ASP A 722 20.55 0.70 -25.58
N ARG A 723 21.48 1.62 -25.85
CA ARG A 723 21.19 3.05 -26.04
C ARG A 723 20.49 3.41 -27.36
N PHE A 724 20.45 2.50 -28.32
CA PHE A 724 19.76 2.70 -29.60
C PHE A 724 18.28 2.37 -29.51
N ALA A 725 17.84 1.69 -28.45
CA ALA A 725 16.43 1.66 -28.09
C ALA A 725 15.98 3.04 -27.62
N VAL A 726 14.85 3.52 -28.16
CA VAL A 726 14.31 4.86 -27.89
C VAL A 726 12.89 4.77 -27.34
N LEU A 727 12.60 5.50 -26.27
CA LEU A 727 11.25 5.81 -25.82
C LEU A 727 11.04 7.33 -25.91
N ASP A 728 10.11 7.78 -26.74
CA ASP A 728 10.02 9.18 -27.12
C ASP A 728 8.58 9.72 -27.21
N GLY A 729 8.28 10.77 -26.44
CA GLY A 729 7.05 11.56 -26.58
C GLY A 729 5.79 10.95 -25.97
N PHE A 730 5.94 10.15 -24.90
CA PHE A 730 4.84 9.50 -24.19
C PHE A 730 4.56 10.14 -22.82
N THR A 731 3.29 10.16 -22.42
CA THR A 731 2.93 10.24 -21.00
C THR A 731 2.78 8.82 -20.47
N VAL A 732 3.65 8.40 -19.57
CA VAL A 732 3.58 7.15 -18.84
C VAL A 732 2.97 7.44 -17.47
N ARG A 733 1.96 6.68 -17.02
CA ARG A 733 1.31 6.96 -15.73
C ARG A 733 0.70 5.73 -15.05
N ARG A 734 0.44 5.86 -13.74
CA ARG A 734 -0.42 4.93 -12.97
C ARG A 734 0.05 3.47 -13.01
N GLY A 735 1.34 3.27 -12.77
CA GLY A 735 1.91 1.96 -12.46
C GLY A 735 2.11 1.81 -10.95
N ALA A 736 1.95 0.60 -10.43
CA ALA A 736 1.92 0.31 -9.00
C ALA A 736 2.82 -0.90 -8.64
N ALA A 737 4.13 -0.68 -8.48
CA ALA A 737 5.09 -1.74 -8.14
C ALA A 737 5.04 -2.09 -6.63
N ASP A 738 3.98 -2.80 -6.22
CA ASP A 738 3.52 -2.91 -4.84
C ASP A 738 3.77 -4.28 -4.15
N GLU A 739 4.26 -5.31 -4.85
CA GLU A 739 4.26 -6.70 -4.34
C GLU A 739 5.17 -6.93 -3.12
N SER A 740 4.63 -6.63 -1.93
CA SER A 740 5.33 -6.65 -0.64
C SER A 740 5.95 -8.01 -0.25
N ALA A 741 5.48 -9.12 -0.83
CA ALA A 741 5.93 -10.47 -0.50
C ALA A 741 7.36 -10.78 -0.98
N GLU A 742 7.81 -10.15 -2.07
CA GLU A 742 9.16 -10.34 -2.62
C GLU A 742 10.14 -9.21 -2.23
N CYS A 743 9.68 -8.12 -1.62
CA CYS A 743 10.54 -7.02 -1.18
C CYS A 743 11.45 -7.33 0.04
N ASP A 744 11.54 -8.59 0.50
CA ASP A 744 12.39 -8.98 1.63
C ASP A 744 13.88 -8.83 1.27
N PRO A 745 14.69 -8.00 1.99
CA PRO A 745 16.13 -7.85 1.75
C PRO A 745 16.95 -9.16 1.82
N VAL A 746 16.36 -10.28 2.24
CA VAL A 746 16.98 -11.61 2.31
C VAL A 746 16.71 -12.48 1.06
N VAL A 747 15.65 -12.21 0.28
CA VAL A 747 15.25 -13.02 -0.89
C VAL A 747 15.56 -12.25 -2.17
N ALA A 748 16.36 -12.84 -3.06
CA ALA A 748 17.08 -12.08 -4.11
C ALA A 748 16.27 -11.77 -5.38
N MET A 749 14.97 -11.48 -5.28
CA MET A 749 14.12 -11.06 -6.39
C MET A 749 13.33 -9.83 -5.96
N PHE A 750 13.74 -8.66 -6.43
CA PHE A 750 13.17 -7.37 -6.01
C PHE A 750 12.50 -6.59 -7.13
N ASP A 751 12.43 -7.18 -8.33
CA ASP A 751 12.09 -6.47 -9.57
C ASP A 751 10.68 -5.86 -9.53
N LYS A 752 9.81 -6.42 -8.69
CA LYS A 752 8.38 -6.10 -8.58
C LYS A 752 8.03 -4.97 -7.60
N CYS A 753 9.03 -4.45 -6.85
CA CYS A 753 8.85 -3.41 -5.83
C CYS A 753 9.43 -2.05 -6.25
N ARG A 754 9.67 -1.86 -7.56
CA ARG A 754 10.64 -0.89 -8.09
C ARG A 754 10.22 -0.37 -9.47
N GLY A 755 10.42 0.92 -9.73
CA GLY A 755 10.33 1.52 -11.07
C GLY A 755 8.97 1.35 -11.73
N ALA A 756 7.92 1.92 -11.13
CA ALA A 756 6.56 1.61 -11.55
C ALA A 756 6.13 2.30 -12.85
N GLY A 757 6.80 3.38 -13.24
CA GLY A 757 6.71 3.94 -14.60
C GLY A 757 7.66 3.25 -15.57
N LEU A 758 8.94 3.16 -15.19
CA LEU A 758 9.99 2.50 -15.96
C LEU A 758 10.91 1.68 -15.05
N TYR A 759 10.93 0.37 -15.25
CA TYR A 759 11.93 -0.53 -14.67
C TYR A 759 13.08 -0.75 -15.66
N CYS A 760 14.20 -0.07 -15.44
CA CYS A 760 15.30 0.07 -16.38
C CYS A 760 16.54 -0.72 -15.94
N LEU A 761 16.71 -1.92 -16.50
CA LEU A 761 17.93 -2.73 -16.37
C LEU A 761 18.91 -2.52 -17.54
N GLY A 762 18.40 -2.14 -18.71
CA GLY A 762 19.19 -1.69 -19.87
C GLY A 762 19.51 -0.20 -19.84
N ALA A 763 20.11 0.30 -20.91
CA ALA A 763 20.60 1.68 -21.05
C ALA A 763 19.92 2.47 -22.21
N PRO A 764 18.59 2.49 -22.33
CA PRO A 764 17.87 3.18 -23.42
C PRO A 764 18.05 4.70 -23.41
N THR A 765 17.68 5.32 -24.54
CA THR A 765 17.44 6.77 -24.64
C THR A 765 15.96 7.06 -24.42
N VAL A 766 15.62 7.75 -23.34
CA VAL A 766 14.26 8.19 -23.02
C VAL A 766 14.19 9.71 -23.20
N ARG A 767 13.29 10.20 -24.06
CA ARG A 767 13.20 11.65 -24.35
C ARG A 767 11.77 12.17 -24.45
N ASP A 768 11.59 13.44 -24.11
CA ASP A 768 10.32 14.18 -24.20
C ASP A 768 9.13 13.45 -23.54
N CYS A 769 9.41 12.63 -22.50
CA CYS A 769 8.41 11.81 -21.81
C CYS A 769 7.97 12.43 -20.48
N VAL A 770 6.71 12.21 -20.10
CA VAL A 770 6.16 12.54 -18.79
C VAL A 770 5.92 11.24 -18.03
N PHE A 771 6.39 11.12 -16.80
CA PHE A 771 6.08 10.05 -15.87
C PHE A 771 5.27 10.64 -14.72
N GLU A 772 4.06 10.15 -14.48
CA GLU A 772 3.19 10.72 -13.45
C GLU A 772 2.35 9.69 -12.67
N ASP A 773 2.05 10.02 -11.42
CA ASP A 773 1.12 9.25 -10.57
C ASP A 773 1.54 7.77 -10.42
N HIS A 774 2.84 7.54 -10.18
CA HIS A 774 3.41 6.20 -10.00
C HIS A 774 3.69 5.87 -8.53
N PHE A 775 3.45 4.61 -8.14
CA PHE A 775 3.74 4.12 -6.79
C PHE A 775 4.67 2.90 -6.83
N ALA A 776 5.72 2.89 -6.01
CA ALA A 776 6.56 1.71 -5.80
C ALA A 776 6.82 1.46 -4.31
N ALA A 777 6.66 0.23 -3.84
CA ALA A 777 6.82 -0.10 -2.42
C ALA A 777 8.24 0.20 -1.88
N TYR A 778 9.27 0.11 -2.73
CA TYR A 778 10.67 0.28 -2.33
C TYR A 778 11.43 1.36 -3.10
N ASN A 779 11.86 1.11 -4.34
CA ASN A 779 12.91 1.91 -4.98
C ASN A 779 12.45 2.49 -6.32
N GLY A 780 12.39 3.82 -6.44
CA GLY A 780 12.06 4.50 -7.69
C GLY A 780 10.56 4.47 -7.95
N GLY A 781 9.82 5.47 -7.49
CA GLY A 781 8.37 5.53 -7.63
C GLY A 781 7.97 5.44 -9.11
N ALA A 782 8.49 6.38 -9.91
CA ALA A 782 8.43 6.24 -11.36
C ALA A 782 9.60 5.44 -11.94
N LEU A 783 10.85 5.83 -11.67
CA LEU A 783 12.02 5.31 -12.39
C LEU A 783 12.92 4.46 -11.48
N TYR A 784 13.18 3.21 -11.85
CA TYR A 784 14.29 2.44 -11.32
C TYR A 784 15.35 2.24 -12.39
N VAL A 785 16.61 2.60 -12.11
CA VAL A 785 17.67 2.64 -13.12
C VAL A 785 18.93 1.92 -12.64
N ALA A 786 19.26 0.81 -13.30
CA ALA A 786 20.40 -0.06 -12.97
C ALA A 786 21.51 -0.09 -14.06
N ALA A 787 21.41 0.74 -15.10
CA ALA A 787 22.47 0.96 -16.09
C ALA A 787 22.52 2.42 -16.57
N ASP A 788 23.41 2.72 -17.52
CA ASP A 788 23.75 4.08 -17.95
C ASP A 788 22.74 4.67 -18.96
N ALA A 789 21.45 4.64 -18.61
CA ALA A 789 20.36 5.19 -19.42
C ALA A 789 20.45 6.73 -19.53
N LEU A 790 19.91 7.26 -20.63
CA LEU A 790 19.88 8.70 -20.93
C LEU A 790 18.43 9.21 -20.88
N PHE A 791 18.19 10.24 -20.08
CA PHE A 791 16.91 10.94 -19.96
C PHE A 791 17.04 12.38 -20.46
N VAL A 792 16.19 12.80 -21.41
CA VAL A 792 16.25 14.11 -22.06
C VAL A 792 14.87 14.77 -22.07
N ASN A 793 14.76 16.01 -21.58
CA ASN A 793 13.50 16.77 -21.50
C ASN A 793 12.36 16.05 -20.73
N CYS A 794 12.67 15.03 -19.92
CA CYS A 794 11.66 14.23 -19.25
C CYS A 794 11.13 14.93 -17.99
N THR A 795 9.83 14.83 -17.75
CA THR A 795 9.21 15.25 -16.47
C THR A 795 8.82 14.02 -15.66
N VAL A 796 9.12 14.02 -14.37
CA VAL A 796 8.69 12.97 -13.41
C VAL A 796 7.99 13.66 -12.25
N ARG A 797 6.71 13.36 -12.03
CA ARG A 797 5.90 14.06 -11.02
C ARG A 797 4.94 13.17 -10.25
N ARG A 798 4.53 13.64 -9.07
CA ARG A 798 3.52 13.02 -8.18
C ARG A 798 3.75 11.51 -7.95
N SER A 799 5.01 11.08 -7.98
CA SER A 799 5.39 9.68 -7.85
C SER A 799 6.01 9.40 -6.48
N VAL A 800 5.77 8.21 -5.92
CA VAL A 800 6.10 7.92 -4.52
C VAL A 800 6.77 6.56 -4.32
N ALA A 801 7.78 6.53 -3.46
CA ALA A 801 8.45 5.28 -3.05
C ALA A 801 8.99 5.32 -1.62
N LEU A 802 9.60 4.23 -1.13
CA LEU A 802 10.45 4.30 0.07
C LEU A 802 11.71 5.12 -0.22
N ARG A 803 12.33 4.94 -1.40
CA ARG A 803 13.57 5.60 -1.82
C ARG A 803 13.47 6.11 -3.24
N GLY A 804 13.69 7.40 -3.45
CA GLY A 804 13.64 7.99 -4.79
C GLY A 804 12.20 8.05 -5.31
N GLY A 805 11.41 9.04 -4.87
CA GLY A 805 10.01 9.15 -5.29
C GLY A 805 9.88 9.30 -6.80
N ALA A 806 10.73 10.15 -7.40
CA ALA A 806 10.87 10.24 -8.85
C ALA A 806 11.75 9.11 -9.39
N ALA A 807 12.97 8.95 -8.86
CA ALA A 807 13.97 8.03 -9.39
C ALA A 807 14.87 7.37 -8.34
N TYR A 808 15.13 6.08 -8.50
CA TYR A 808 16.20 5.36 -7.79
C TYR A 808 17.27 4.89 -8.79
N VAL A 809 18.53 5.16 -8.46
CA VAL A 809 19.71 4.73 -9.25
C VAL A 809 20.46 3.67 -8.45
N ASP A 810 20.63 2.48 -9.04
CA ASP A 810 21.24 1.34 -8.37
C ASP A 810 22.77 1.27 -8.51
N ILE A 811 23.38 0.42 -7.68
CA ILE A 811 24.83 0.36 -7.52
C ILE A 811 25.58 -0.02 -8.81
N GLY A 812 26.31 0.95 -9.35
CA GLY A 812 27.15 0.79 -10.54
C GLY A 812 26.61 1.50 -11.77
N ALA A 813 25.35 1.95 -11.74
CA ALA A 813 24.75 2.78 -12.78
C ALA A 813 25.19 4.25 -12.66
N ALA A 814 25.35 4.91 -13.81
CA ALA A 814 25.64 6.34 -13.94
C ALA A 814 24.76 7.00 -15.02
N PRO A 815 23.42 6.97 -14.87
CA PRO A 815 22.52 7.55 -15.86
C PRO A 815 22.65 9.07 -15.92
N THR A 816 22.35 9.64 -17.08
CA THR A 816 22.41 11.08 -17.33
C THR A 816 21.00 11.63 -17.52
N PHE A 817 20.66 12.69 -16.79
CA PHE A 817 19.44 13.46 -16.94
C PHE A 817 19.80 14.84 -17.52
N VAL A 818 19.15 15.24 -18.61
CA VAL A 818 19.37 16.52 -19.29
C VAL A 818 18.03 17.23 -19.46
N ASN A 819 17.94 18.50 -19.04
CA ASN A 819 16.71 19.30 -19.12
C ASN A 819 15.47 18.64 -18.46
N CYS A 820 15.68 17.72 -17.51
CA CYS A 820 14.61 16.98 -16.85
C CYS A 820 14.01 17.76 -15.67
N ARG A 821 12.73 17.51 -15.36
CA ARG A 821 11.99 18.10 -14.24
C ARG A 821 11.54 17.00 -13.28
N LEU A 822 12.07 16.97 -12.05
CA LEU A 822 11.64 16.07 -10.98
C LEU A 822 10.82 16.88 -9.96
N VAL A 823 9.49 16.79 -10.03
CA VAL A 823 8.58 17.78 -9.40
C VAL A 823 7.48 17.11 -8.55
N GLY A 824 7.31 17.53 -7.29
CA GLY A 824 6.18 17.08 -6.45
C GLY A 824 6.18 15.58 -6.11
N ASN A 825 7.34 14.92 -6.10
CA ASN A 825 7.49 13.50 -5.75
C ASN A 825 7.74 13.31 -4.26
N GLN A 826 7.42 12.13 -3.70
CA GLN A 826 7.57 11.88 -2.26
C GLN A 826 8.36 10.60 -1.97
N ALA A 827 9.14 10.59 -0.88
CA ALA A 827 9.80 9.37 -0.40
C ALA A 827 10.02 9.32 1.11
N TYR A 828 10.56 8.20 1.60
CA TYR A 828 11.13 8.14 2.96
C TYR A 828 12.57 8.69 2.99
N GLU A 829 13.37 8.41 1.95
CA GLU A 829 14.71 8.97 1.69
C GLU A 829 14.82 9.42 0.21
N GLY A 830 15.28 10.64 -0.06
CA GLY A 830 15.46 11.16 -1.43
C GLY A 830 14.13 11.35 -2.16
N GLY A 831 13.35 12.38 -1.81
CA GLY A 831 12.00 12.59 -2.34
C GLY A 831 11.93 12.67 -3.87
N ALA A 832 12.89 13.36 -4.50
CA ALA A 832 13.08 13.27 -5.95
C ALA A 832 13.95 12.07 -6.34
N LEU A 833 15.20 12.02 -5.90
CA LEU A 833 16.16 11.00 -6.34
C LEU A 833 16.93 10.37 -5.19
N PHE A 834 17.08 9.05 -5.23
CA PHE A 834 17.99 8.29 -4.38
C PHE A 834 19.03 7.58 -5.25
N ALA A 835 20.33 7.80 -5.00
CA ALA A 835 21.42 7.12 -5.70
C ALA A 835 22.22 6.23 -4.75
N ASN A 836 22.38 4.96 -5.11
CA ASN A 836 23.32 4.04 -4.45
C ASN A 836 24.52 3.81 -5.38
N GLY A 837 25.75 3.84 -4.88
CA GLY A 837 26.91 3.77 -5.77
C GLY A 837 28.25 3.44 -5.12
N ASN A 838 29.22 3.14 -5.98
CA ASN A 838 30.63 3.05 -5.61
C ASN A 838 31.28 4.45 -5.68
N PRO A 839 32.33 4.74 -4.88
CA PRO A 839 32.97 6.05 -4.88
C PRO A 839 33.43 6.51 -6.27
N GLY A 840 32.89 7.63 -6.75
CA GLY A 840 33.16 8.17 -8.08
C GLY A 840 32.27 7.65 -9.21
N GLN A 841 31.22 6.88 -8.91
CA GLN A 841 30.13 6.52 -9.83
C GLN A 841 28.77 7.00 -9.30
N GLY A 842 27.87 7.35 -10.22
CA GLY A 842 26.49 7.72 -9.95
C GLY A 842 25.98 8.75 -10.96
N PRO A 843 24.75 9.25 -10.79
CA PRO A 843 24.05 10.00 -11.83
C PRO A 843 24.59 11.42 -12.05
N MET A 844 24.44 11.89 -13.29
CA MET A 844 24.72 13.27 -13.70
C MET A 844 23.42 13.96 -14.11
N LEU A 845 23.10 15.08 -13.46
CA LEU A 845 21.98 15.95 -13.81
C LEU A 845 22.56 17.22 -14.45
N VAL A 846 22.12 17.54 -15.65
CA VAL A 846 22.52 18.73 -16.41
C VAL A 846 21.27 19.55 -16.70
N SER A 847 21.28 20.82 -16.30
CA SER A 847 20.19 21.74 -16.58
C SER A 847 18.83 21.21 -16.07
N CYS A 848 18.78 20.51 -14.93
CA CYS A 848 17.56 19.88 -14.41
C CYS A 848 16.88 20.70 -13.30
N VAL A 849 15.55 20.64 -13.22
CA VAL A 849 14.74 21.22 -12.14
C VAL A 849 14.37 20.12 -11.15
N VAL A 850 14.55 20.36 -9.85
CA VAL A 850 14.18 19.46 -8.75
C VAL A 850 13.39 20.27 -7.72
N HIS A 851 12.06 20.14 -7.75
CA HIS A 851 11.17 21.11 -7.10
C HIS A 851 9.99 20.48 -6.34
N GLY A 852 9.64 21.03 -5.17
CA GLY A 852 8.44 20.62 -4.42
C GLY A 852 8.44 19.18 -3.90
N ASN A 853 9.57 18.47 -3.93
CA ASN A 853 9.64 17.06 -3.53
C ASN A 853 9.78 16.90 -2.01
N GLY A 854 9.15 15.87 -1.43
CA GLY A 854 9.07 15.65 0.02
C GLY A 854 9.80 14.38 0.50
N ALA A 855 10.46 14.43 1.66
CA ALA A 855 11.05 13.24 2.30
C ALA A 855 10.73 13.10 3.79
N ALA A 856 10.35 11.89 4.22
CA ALA A 856 10.02 11.62 5.62
C ALA A 856 11.24 11.62 6.57
N THR A 857 12.47 11.43 6.09
CA THR A 857 13.66 11.44 6.98
C THR A 857 14.88 12.17 6.45
N ARG A 858 15.18 12.07 5.14
CA ARG A 858 16.46 12.49 4.56
C ARG A 858 16.29 13.03 3.14
N ALA A 859 16.67 14.29 2.94
CA ALA A 859 16.69 15.02 1.67
C ALA A 859 15.40 14.89 0.82
N GLY A 860 14.53 15.90 0.90
CA GLY A 860 13.36 16.05 0.02
C GLY A 860 13.71 16.04 -1.46
N GLY A 861 14.82 16.67 -1.84
CA GLY A 861 15.36 16.64 -3.20
C GLY A 861 16.12 15.34 -3.46
N LEU A 862 17.43 15.37 -3.27
CA LEU A 862 18.34 14.34 -3.81
C LEU A 862 19.21 13.73 -2.71
N PHE A 863 19.35 12.40 -2.68
CA PHE A 863 20.13 11.68 -1.68
C PHE A 863 21.11 10.67 -2.33
N VAL A 864 22.30 10.49 -1.74
CA VAL A 864 23.31 9.53 -2.24
C VAL A 864 23.98 8.70 -1.14
N THR A 865 24.11 7.39 -1.35
CA THR A 865 24.87 6.48 -0.48
C THR A 865 26.09 5.92 -1.19
N GLY A 866 27.30 6.19 -0.66
CA GLY A 866 28.58 5.65 -1.14
C GLY A 866 29.10 6.15 -2.50
N GLY A 867 28.21 6.63 -3.37
CA GLY A 867 28.50 7.05 -4.75
C GLY A 867 28.87 8.54 -4.93
N GLN A 868 28.63 9.04 -6.14
CA GLN A 868 28.79 10.45 -6.50
C GLN A 868 27.61 10.92 -7.35
N VAL A 869 27.07 12.11 -7.04
CA VAL A 869 26.10 12.79 -7.90
C VAL A 869 26.70 14.08 -8.42
N THR A 870 26.48 14.38 -9.70
CA THR A 870 26.92 15.62 -10.35
C THR A 870 25.72 16.48 -10.73
N LEU A 871 25.72 17.75 -10.31
CA LEU A 871 24.76 18.78 -10.70
C LEU A 871 25.47 19.85 -11.52
N ALA A 872 25.07 20.01 -12.78
CA ALA A 872 25.61 20.98 -13.72
C ALA A 872 24.49 21.94 -14.17
N GLY A 873 24.47 23.16 -13.63
CA GLY A 873 23.44 24.14 -13.98
C GLY A 873 22.01 23.76 -13.55
N CYS A 874 21.83 23.08 -12.42
CA CYS A 874 20.52 22.60 -11.97
C CYS A 874 19.84 23.56 -10.98
N THR A 875 18.51 23.52 -10.86
CA THR A 875 17.73 24.26 -9.85
C THR A 875 17.07 23.29 -8.89
N VAL A 876 17.55 23.21 -7.65
CA VAL A 876 17.00 22.37 -6.57
C VAL A 876 16.32 23.28 -5.54
N THR A 877 14.99 23.36 -5.55
CA THR A 877 14.28 24.42 -4.80
C THR A 877 12.94 24.00 -4.20
N HIS A 878 12.62 24.52 -3.01
CA HIS A 878 11.38 24.23 -2.27
C HIS A 878 11.08 22.75 -2.02
N ASN A 879 12.11 21.91 -1.95
CA ASN A 879 11.97 20.54 -1.48
C ASN A 879 11.88 20.51 0.06
N SER A 880 11.12 19.60 0.62
CA SER A 880 10.79 19.54 2.06
C SER A 880 11.26 18.23 2.71
N CYS A 881 11.61 18.29 3.99
CA CYS A 881 12.01 17.10 4.74
C CYS A 881 11.61 17.23 6.20
N LEU A 882 11.14 16.15 6.83
CA LEU A 882 10.96 16.15 8.29
C LEU A 882 12.32 16.28 8.99
N GLY A 883 13.38 15.68 8.44
CA GLY A 883 14.75 15.83 8.93
C GLY A 883 15.35 17.24 8.69
N PRO A 884 16.61 17.48 9.12
CA PRO A 884 17.24 18.81 9.06
C PRO A 884 17.64 19.24 7.64
N LEU A 885 17.67 18.29 6.69
CA LEU A 885 18.27 18.45 5.38
C LEU A 885 17.25 18.08 4.30
N ALA A 886 16.98 19.02 3.39
CA ALA A 886 15.90 18.92 2.42
C ALA A 886 16.34 19.09 0.96
N GLY A 887 17.42 19.80 0.65
CA GLY A 887 17.96 19.92 -0.71
C GLY A 887 18.72 18.66 -1.15
N VAL A 888 20.04 18.64 -0.95
CA VAL A 888 20.93 17.53 -1.34
C VAL A 888 21.66 16.91 -0.14
N GLY A 889 21.66 15.59 -0.03
CA GLY A 889 22.25 14.87 1.11
C GLY A 889 23.06 13.65 0.73
N GLY A 890 23.94 13.22 1.63
CA GLY A 890 24.78 12.05 1.42
C GLY A 890 25.00 11.25 2.70
N ASP A 891 25.26 9.96 2.54
CA ASP A 891 25.60 9.05 3.63
C ASP A 891 26.66 8.03 3.17
N PHE A 892 27.29 7.34 4.13
CA PHE A 892 28.26 6.25 3.88
C PHE A 892 29.43 6.60 2.93
N GLY A 893 29.79 7.89 2.82
CA GLY A 893 30.85 8.37 1.93
C GLY A 893 30.36 8.83 0.55
N GLY A 894 29.05 9.01 0.35
CA GLY A 894 28.49 9.68 -0.81
C GLY A 894 29.09 11.09 -1.01
N THR A 895 29.22 11.52 -2.26
CA THR A 895 29.86 12.80 -2.64
C THR A 895 29.05 13.57 -3.67
N TRP A 896 29.28 14.88 -3.72
CA TRP A 896 28.58 15.79 -4.63
C TRP A 896 29.57 16.65 -5.42
N GLN A 897 29.33 16.79 -6.73
CA GLN A 897 29.93 17.84 -7.55
C GLN A 897 28.81 18.78 -7.99
N ILE A 898 28.89 20.06 -7.63
CA ILE A 898 27.85 21.05 -7.88
C ILE A 898 28.47 22.27 -8.57
N ASP A 899 28.09 22.53 -9.82
CA ASP A 899 28.53 23.71 -10.57
C ASP A 899 27.35 24.42 -11.22
N GLY A 900 27.44 25.74 -11.37
CA GLY A 900 26.41 26.55 -12.04
C GLY A 900 25.00 26.50 -11.42
N SER A 901 24.80 25.92 -10.23
CA SER A 901 23.48 25.45 -9.77
C SER A 901 22.84 26.35 -8.71
N ILE A 902 21.51 26.30 -8.57
CA ILE A 902 20.74 27.00 -7.53
C ILE A 902 20.21 25.98 -6.52
N LEU A 903 20.50 26.19 -5.23
CA LEU A 903 19.94 25.43 -4.11
C LEU A 903 19.30 26.43 -3.13
N TRP A 904 17.98 26.60 -3.20
CA TRP A 904 17.28 27.67 -2.49
C TRP A 904 15.87 27.28 -2.02
N GLY A 905 15.43 27.76 -0.85
CA GLY A 905 14.07 27.56 -0.35
C GLY A 905 13.78 26.13 0.11
N ASN A 906 14.77 25.23 0.13
CA ASN A 906 14.58 23.87 0.65
C ASN A 906 14.46 23.91 2.19
N VAL A 907 13.47 23.20 2.76
CA VAL A 907 13.10 23.32 4.19
C VAL A 907 13.20 21.97 4.91
N GLY A 908 14.11 21.88 5.88
CA GLY A 908 14.12 20.82 6.88
C GLY A 908 13.37 21.25 8.15
N LEU A 909 12.49 20.40 8.67
CA LEU A 909 11.58 20.75 9.78
C LEU A 909 12.16 20.47 11.17
N PHE A 910 12.98 19.42 11.34
CA PHE A 910 13.58 19.04 12.63
C PHE A 910 15.11 19.07 12.61
N GLY A 911 15.71 20.04 13.32
CA GLY A 911 17.18 20.16 13.45
C GLY A 911 17.64 21.37 14.26
N SER A 912 18.93 21.44 14.59
CA SER A 912 19.56 22.59 15.26
C SER A 912 20.01 23.71 14.30
N SER A 913 19.76 23.55 13.00
CA SER A 913 20.01 24.51 11.92
C SER A 913 18.67 24.93 11.31
N ASN A 914 18.43 26.23 11.24
CA ASN A 914 17.12 26.83 11.00
C ASN A 914 16.47 26.46 9.65
N LEU A 915 15.14 26.56 9.63
CA LEU A 915 14.30 26.72 8.42
C LEU A 915 14.97 27.70 7.43
N GLY A 916 15.26 27.26 6.20
CA GLY A 916 15.84 28.12 5.14
C GLY A 916 17.33 28.50 5.33
N GLY A 917 18.19 27.56 5.75
CA GLY A 917 19.64 27.79 5.89
C GLY A 917 20.50 26.86 5.03
N GLU A 918 21.82 27.12 4.97
CA GLU A 918 22.80 26.34 4.19
C GLU A 918 22.71 24.83 4.49
N GLY A 919 22.55 24.46 5.77
CA GLY A 919 22.39 23.06 6.19
C GLY A 919 21.05 22.40 5.85
N ALA A 920 20.04 23.19 5.43
CA ALA A 920 18.82 22.66 4.83
C ALA A 920 18.99 22.46 3.31
N GLN A 921 19.87 23.23 2.67
CA GLN A 921 20.18 23.13 1.24
C GLN A 921 21.11 21.94 0.93
N LEU A 922 22.16 21.73 1.71
CA LEU A 922 23.17 20.71 1.47
C LEU A 922 23.87 20.23 2.75
N ASP A 923 24.16 18.92 2.85
CA ASP A 923 25.14 18.44 3.83
C ASP A 923 26.56 18.78 3.35
N GLY A 924 27.40 19.30 4.23
CA GLY A 924 28.76 19.72 3.89
C GLY A 924 29.77 18.57 3.71
N SER A 925 29.39 17.32 3.97
CA SER A 925 30.29 16.18 3.79
C SER A 925 30.37 15.74 2.32
N GLY A 926 31.59 15.57 1.80
CA GLY A 926 31.79 15.08 0.43
C GLY A 926 31.43 16.04 -0.71
N VAL A 927 31.07 17.30 -0.43
CA VAL A 927 30.67 18.30 -1.46
C VAL A 927 31.87 19.05 -2.04
N THR A 928 31.91 19.16 -3.37
CA THR A 928 32.68 20.16 -4.11
C THR A 928 31.71 21.08 -4.85
N ILE A 929 31.78 22.40 -4.60
CA ILE A 929 30.80 23.36 -5.13
C ILE A 929 31.47 24.61 -5.72
N ALA A 930 31.06 25.04 -6.91
CA ALA A 930 31.50 26.26 -7.59
C ALA A 930 30.35 26.95 -8.35
N ARG A 931 30.48 28.26 -8.61
CA ARG A 931 29.51 29.11 -9.34
C ARG A 931 28.04 28.77 -9.07
N SER A 932 27.70 28.56 -7.80
CA SER A 932 26.37 28.10 -7.40
C SER A 932 25.77 29.05 -6.38
N CYS A 933 24.45 29.25 -6.46
CA CYS A 933 23.69 30.08 -5.53
C CYS A 933 23.07 29.19 -4.44
N VAL A 934 23.43 29.40 -3.18
CA VAL A 934 23.00 28.56 -2.05
C VAL A 934 22.40 29.43 -0.95
N GLU A 935 21.19 29.10 -0.49
CA GLU A 935 20.55 29.81 0.61
C GLU A 935 21.38 29.73 1.90
N GLY A 936 21.59 30.87 2.56
CA GLY A 936 22.36 30.95 3.80
C GLY A 936 23.87 30.66 3.68
N TRP A 937 24.41 30.58 2.45
CA TRP A 937 25.81 30.24 2.15
C TRP A 937 26.83 30.91 3.09
N SER A 938 27.58 30.10 3.84
CA SER A 938 28.59 30.56 4.80
C SER A 938 29.99 30.69 4.21
N GLY A 939 30.23 30.08 3.05
CA GLY A 939 31.55 29.95 2.44
C GLY A 939 32.44 28.87 3.06
N ALA A 940 31.93 28.08 4.02
CA ALA A 940 32.72 27.07 4.74
C ALA A 940 33.27 25.95 3.82
N LEU A 941 32.57 25.62 2.74
CA LEU A 941 32.98 24.60 1.77
C LEU A 941 33.93 25.13 0.68
N GLY A 942 34.24 26.44 0.69
CA GLY A 942 35.13 27.05 -0.28
C GLY A 942 34.52 27.20 -1.67
N GLY A 943 35.23 26.78 -2.71
CA GLY A 943 34.82 27.01 -4.10
C GLY A 943 35.07 28.43 -4.62
N THR A 944 34.69 28.68 -5.87
CA THR A 944 34.84 29.99 -6.54
C THR A 944 33.53 30.38 -7.22
N GLY A 945 33.11 31.63 -7.05
CA GLY A 945 31.90 32.17 -7.70
C GLY A 945 30.58 31.85 -7.01
N ASN A 946 30.61 31.22 -5.82
CA ASN A 946 29.37 30.89 -5.08
C ASN A 946 28.69 32.14 -4.50
N ILE A 947 27.36 32.17 -4.56
CA ILE A 947 26.50 33.29 -4.20
C ILE A 947 25.58 32.86 -3.04
N GLY A 948 25.34 33.77 -2.09
CA GLY A 948 24.44 33.57 -0.93
C GLY A 948 23.33 34.62 -0.85
N THR A 949 22.91 35.15 -1.99
CA THR A 949 21.90 36.20 -2.13
C THR A 949 20.72 35.62 -2.90
N ASP A 950 19.52 36.05 -2.55
CA ASP A 950 18.26 35.58 -3.13
C ASP A 950 18.32 35.54 -4.67
N PRO A 951 18.07 34.37 -5.31
CA PRO A 951 18.03 34.22 -6.76
C PRO A 951 16.83 34.90 -7.40
N LEU A 952 15.86 35.43 -6.62
CA LEU A 952 14.63 36.06 -7.11
C LEU A 952 13.87 35.15 -8.09
N LEU A 953 13.46 33.98 -7.61
CA LEU A 953 12.55 33.09 -8.37
C LEU A 953 11.19 33.79 -8.59
N ALA A 954 10.49 33.45 -9.67
CA ALA A 954 9.31 34.17 -10.12
C ALA A 954 8.05 33.92 -9.29
N ASP A 955 7.53 32.69 -9.30
CA ASP A 955 6.30 32.28 -8.60
C ASP A 955 6.41 30.78 -8.24
N PRO A 956 7.22 30.42 -7.22
CA PRO A 956 7.65 29.04 -7.01
C PRO A 956 6.57 28.06 -6.58
N ASP A 957 5.43 28.54 -6.08
CA ASP A 957 4.23 27.80 -5.69
C ASP A 957 3.03 28.08 -6.62
N GLY A 958 3.30 28.63 -7.81
CA GLY A 958 2.31 28.82 -8.87
C GLY A 958 1.17 29.77 -8.51
N VAL A 959 0.10 29.68 -9.31
CA VAL A 959 -1.13 30.46 -9.13
C VAL A 959 -2.09 29.77 -8.16
N ASP A 960 -1.99 28.46 -8.00
CA ASP A 960 -2.79 27.69 -7.04
C ASP A 960 -2.26 27.74 -5.59
N GLY A 961 -0.98 28.10 -5.40
CA GLY A 961 -0.32 28.18 -4.09
C GLY A 961 0.11 26.82 -3.55
N VAL A 962 0.30 25.84 -4.43
CA VAL A 962 0.67 24.46 -4.11
C VAL A 962 1.98 24.09 -4.81
N LEU A 963 3.04 23.91 -4.03
CA LEU A 963 4.35 23.49 -4.53
C LEU A 963 4.28 22.10 -5.20
N GLY A 964 4.97 21.95 -6.34
CA GLY A 964 5.12 20.66 -7.02
C GLY A 964 4.06 20.39 -8.09
N THR A 965 3.40 21.43 -8.59
CA THR A 965 2.32 21.37 -9.59
C THR A 965 2.84 21.71 -10.99
N ALA A 966 1.93 22.04 -11.92
CA ALA A 966 2.27 22.32 -13.31
C ALA A 966 2.51 23.82 -13.59
N ASP A 967 2.06 24.70 -12.69
CA ASP A 967 2.15 26.15 -12.80
C ASP A 967 3.31 26.79 -12.00
N ASP A 968 4.10 25.98 -11.27
CA ASP A 968 5.33 26.41 -10.59
C ASP A 968 6.33 27.12 -11.55
N ASP A 969 6.56 28.43 -11.33
CA ASP A 969 7.52 29.23 -12.08
C ASP A 969 8.81 29.49 -11.27
N VAL A 970 9.79 28.60 -11.48
CA VAL A 970 11.14 28.71 -10.91
C VAL A 970 12.12 29.51 -11.79
N SER A 971 11.63 30.36 -12.71
CA SER A 971 12.47 31.23 -13.55
C SER A 971 13.02 32.45 -12.78
N LEU A 972 14.06 33.09 -13.32
CA LEU A 972 14.77 34.20 -12.66
C LEU A 972 14.15 35.57 -13.00
N LEU A 973 13.74 36.32 -11.97
CA LEU A 973 13.25 37.70 -12.09
C LEU A 973 14.36 38.71 -12.39
N ALA A 974 13.94 39.88 -12.88
CA ALA A 974 14.85 40.93 -13.34
C ALA A 974 15.69 41.50 -12.19
N GLY A 975 17.02 41.43 -12.33
CA GLY A 975 17.97 41.86 -11.29
C GLY A 975 18.38 40.75 -10.33
N SER A 976 18.01 39.49 -10.61
CA SER A 976 18.59 38.32 -9.94
C SER A 976 20.13 38.32 -10.02
N PRO A 977 20.83 37.94 -8.94
CA PRO A 977 22.29 37.78 -8.95
C PRO A 977 22.76 36.53 -9.71
N CYS A 978 21.84 35.65 -10.10
CA CYS A 978 22.12 34.42 -10.84
C CYS A 978 22.23 34.63 -12.36
N ILE A 979 21.80 35.79 -12.87
CA ILE A 979 21.82 36.10 -14.31
C ILE A 979 23.26 36.33 -14.78
N ASP A 980 23.64 35.76 -15.93
CA ASP A 980 24.99 35.79 -16.52
C ASP A 980 26.10 35.35 -15.52
N ALA A 981 25.80 34.39 -14.65
CA ALA A 981 26.64 34.00 -13.52
C ALA A 981 27.09 32.51 -13.48
N GLY A 982 26.59 31.67 -14.39
CA GLY A 982 26.84 30.23 -14.45
C GLY A 982 28.19 29.80 -15.07
N ASP A 983 28.29 28.52 -15.45
CA ASP A 983 29.49 27.93 -16.07
C ASP A 983 29.16 27.25 -17.41
N GLY A 984 29.34 27.97 -18.52
CA GLY A 984 29.10 27.43 -19.86
C GLY A 984 29.86 26.14 -20.16
N PRO A 985 31.18 26.07 -19.93
CA PRO A 985 31.97 24.84 -20.04
C PRO A 985 31.44 23.59 -19.31
N VAL A 986 30.70 23.71 -18.21
CA VAL A 986 30.21 22.55 -17.43
C VAL A 986 28.86 22.04 -17.91
N LEU A 987 28.07 22.85 -18.63
CA LEU A 987 26.87 22.38 -19.34
C LEU A 987 27.20 21.42 -20.51
N GLY A 988 28.45 21.44 -20.98
CA GLY A 988 28.94 20.51 -21.99
C GLY A 988 28.66 20.93 -23.44
N LEU A 989 28.86 19.97 -24.35
CA LEU A 989 28.40 20.08 -25.73
C LEU A 989 27.05 19.38 -25.87
N ASP A 990 26.33 19.65 -26.96
CA ASP A 990 25.07 18.99 -27.28
C ASP A 990 25.25 17.54 -27.78
N TRP A 991 25.85 16.69 -26.95
CA TRP A 991 26.12 15.28 -27.29
C TRP A 991 24.87 14.44 -27.60
N HIS A 992 23.67 15.00 -27.40
CA HIS A 992 22.40 14.30 -27.48
C HIS A 992 21.46 14.86 -28.56
N ASP A 993 21.92 15.81 -29.38
CA ASP A 993 21.14 16.39 -30.50
C ASP A 993 19.82 17.01 -30.01
N LEU A 994 19.89 17.88 -28.98
CA LEU A 994 18.73 18.42 -28.26
C LEU A 994 17.80 19.27 -29.14
N ASP A 995 18.28 19.81 -30.26
CA ASP A 995 17.47 20.54 -31.24
C ASP A 995 17.20 19.77 -32.55
N LEU A 996 17.68 18.51 -32.64
CA LEU A 996 17.48 17.57 -33.74
C LEU A 996 17.97 18.10 -35.11
N ASP A 997 18.98 18.97 -35.12
CA ASP A 997 19.62 19.47 -36.34
C ASP A 997 20.73 18.54 -36.88
N GLY A 998 21.14 17.55 -36.07
CA GLY A 998 22.11 16.51 -36.40
C GLY A 998 23.57 16.91 -36.11
N ILE A 999 23.80 18.03 -35.43
CA ILE A 999 25.12 18.48 -34.99
C ILE A 999 25.20 18.32 -33.46
N ILE A 1000 26.23 17.60 -33.01
CA ILE A 1000 26.38 17.21 -31.59
C ILE A 1000 27.65 17.76 -30.91
N LEU A 1001 28.23 18.83 -31.48
CA LEU A 1001 29.55 19.38 -31.08
C LEU A 1001 29.54 20.92 -30.87
N GLU A 1002 28.36 21.52 -30.77
CA GLU A 1002 28.07 22.86 -30.28
C GLU A 1002 27.79 22.86 -28.78
N SER A 1003 27.64 24.07 -28.22
CA SER A 1003 27.04 24.28 -26.91
C SER A 1003 25.58 23.83 -26.89
N MET A 1004 25.15 23.19 -25.79
CA MET A 1004 23.74 22.92 -25.45
C MET A 1004 22.80 24.06 -25.93
N PRO A 1005 21.82 23.79 -26.82
CA PRO A 1005 21.00 24.83 -27.43
C PRO A 1005 19.91 25.34 -26.49
N PHE A 1006 19.28 24.45 -25.70
CA PHE A 1006 18.08 24.74 -24.92
C PHE A 1006 18.19 24.49 -23.41
N ASP A 1007 17.43 25.27 -22.65
CA ASP A 1007 17.22 25.14 -21.20
C ASP A 1007 16.05 24.19 -20.86
N ALA A 1008 15.77 23.98 -19.56
CA ALA A 1008 14.70 23.10 -19.09
C ALA A 1008 13.26 23.58 -19.38
N ALA A 1009 13.09 24.69 -20.07
CA ALA A 1009 11.81 25.18 -20.59
C ALA A 1009 11.81 25.32 -22.12
N GLY A 1010 12.81 24.75 -22.81
CA GLY A 1010 12.93 24.78 -24.28
C GLY A 1010 13.36 26.15 -24.84
N ASN A 1011 13.83 27.07 -24.01
CA ASN A 1011 14.34 28.37 -24.44
C ASN A 1011 15.84 28.32 -24.72
N ALA A 1012 16.37 29.27 -25.49
CA ALA A 1012 17.80 29.31 -25.80
C ALA A 1012 18.66 29.42 -24.52
N ARG A 1013 19.64 28.53 -24.36
CA ARG A 1013 20.45 28.35 -23.12
C ARG A 1013 21.60 29.34 -22.92
N PHE A 1014 21.87 30.19 -23.91
CA PHE A 1014 22.94 31.19 -23.83
C PHE A 1014 22.39 32.53 -24.34
N VAL A 1015 21.88 33.37 -23.44
CA VAL A 1015 21.20 34.64 -23.72
C VAL A 1015 21.75 35.74 -22.80
N ASP A 1016 22.79 36.43 -23.29
CA ASP A 1016 23.39 37.61 -22.63
C ASP A 1016 22.31 38.64 -22.25
N ALA A 1017 22.22 39.00 -20.97
CA ALA A 1017 21.26 39.98 -20.45
C ALA A 1017 21.97 41.32 -20.20
N PRO A 1018 21.85 42.34 -21.08
CA PRO A 1018 22.74 43.52 -21.06
C PRO A 1018 22.62 44.43 -19.83
N SER A 1019 21.67 44.14 -18.93
CA SER A 1019 21.47 44.80 -17.64
C SER A 1019 22.21 44.10 -16.48
N ALA A 1020 22.62 42.84 -16.64
CA ALA A 1020 23.40 42.07 -15.67
C ALA A 1020 24.92 42.14 -16.00
N PRO A 1021 25.80 42.02 -15.01
CA PRO A 1021 27.25 41.93 -15.24
C PRO A 1021 27.67 40.47 -15.40
N ASN A 1022 28.21 40.10 -16.58
CA ASN A 1022 28.72 38.75 -16.78
C ASN A 1022 29.82 38.41 -15.76
N SER A 1023 29.51 37.48 -14.86
CA SER A 1023 30.31 37.13 -13.69
C SER A 1023 30.68 35.64 -13.65
N GLY A 1024 30.00 34.83 -14.45
CA GLY A 1024 30.29 33.42 -14.69
C GLY A 1024 31.40 33.17 -15.73
N LEU A 1025 31.51 31.92 -16.18
CA LEU A 1025 32.50 31.50 -17.19
C LEU A 1025 31.87 31.38 -18.58
N PRO A 1026 32.40 32.09 -19.59
CA PRO A 1026 31.79 32.11 -20.91
C PRO A 1026 32.12 30.88 -21.76
N LEU A 1027 31.12 30.39 -22.48
CA LEU A 1027 31.28 29.48 -23.62
C LEU A 1027 30.93 30.23 -24.91
N LEU A 1028 31.78 30.12 -25.94
CA LEU A 1028 31.63 30.82 -27.24
C LEU A 1028 31.42 32.35 -27.16
N GLY A 1029 31.71 32.98 -26.02
CA GLY A 1029 31.59 34.42 -25.80
C GLY A 1029 30.29 34.88 -25.12
N LYS A 1030 29.44 33.95 -24.67
CA LYS A 1030 28.27 34.22 -23.82
C LYS A 1030 28.42 33.49 -22.48
N VAL A 1031 27.78 33.99 -21.42
CA VAL A 1031 27.72 33.32 -20.11
C VAL A 1031 26.26 32.90 -19.89
N PRO A 1032 25.99 31.67 -19.43
CA PRO A 1032 24.62 31.26 -19.06
C PRO A 1032 24.28 31.74 -17.64
N ASP A 1033 23.00 31.70 -17.30
CA ASP A 1033 22.52 31.89 -15.94
C ASP A 1033 22.93 30.70 -15.03
N MET A 1034 22.92 30.93 -13.71
CA MET A 1034 22.91 29.82 -12.76
C MET A 1034 21.51 29.17 -12.72
N GLY A 1035 21.47 27.85 -12.55
CA GLY A 1035 20.22 27.08 -12.53
C GLY A 1035 19.76 26.63 -13.91
N ALA A 1036 18.66 25.88 -13.92
CA ALA A 1036 18.18 25.10 -15.08
C ALA A 1036 17.48 25.91 -16.18
N LEU A 1037 17.18 27.18 -15.91
CA LEU A 1037 16.41 28.07 -16.79
C LEU A 1037 17.25 29.30 -17.13
N GLU A 1038 17.24 29.70 -18.39
CA GLU A 1038 17.90 30.91 -18.89
C GLU A 1038 16.88 32.05 -18.95
N ARG A 1039 17.20 33.19 -18.34
CA ARG A 1039 16.33 34.36 -18.38
C ARG A 1039 16.23 34.93 -19.80
N GLN A 1040 15.03 34.92 -20.35
CA GLN A 1040 14.73 35.57 -21.62
C GLN A 1040 14.57 37.11 -21.45
N ASN A 1041 14.87 37.86 -22.53
CA ASN A 1041 14.97 39.33 -22.55
C ASN A 1041 13.63 40.08 -22.51
#